data_AF-A0A1B9EY30-F1
#
_entry.id   AF-A0A1B9EY30-F1
#
_cell.length_a   1.000
_cell.length_b   1.000
_cell.length_c   1.000
_cell.angle_alpha   90.00
_cell.angle_beta   90.00
_cell.angle_gamma   90.00
#
_symmetry.space_group_name_H-M   'P 1'
#
loop_
_entity.id
_entity.type
_entity.pdbx_description
1 polymer ?
#
loop_
_entity_poly.entity_id
_entity_poly.type
_entity_poly.pdbx_seq_one_letter_code
_entity_poly.pdbx_strand_id
1 'polypeptide(L)'
;MNAEPPPPPSVPGPLIGRFALLADVCAALDRRPAVAVITGEAGAGKSRLVHEVLRRTASPEAVTLAARCQETDAPFPFAPLIEALSRFRSGWIPADLPPVTGALHALLPELADRLPPAPPPLTDPHAQHHRVLRALHAYVASLGEVVLVVEDLQWADASTCALLRTVVADPPPHLGLVLTARSHTAPHTDAEGSDGLPFPLRTPPHVTVVERHLAPLTAAETGELAAGLLGVQAVPEEFADRLHRWTGGLPYVIEEALRAWPGSTESPTDAEGEPGEPPLPASVRRVVVERLRGLPPAARQVVAAAAVLGEPAPVELLGAVAGLGEPEARRALGAALREGVLRPTGSDGAFPHDGACARDGACARDGAYACARDGAAARSSAGADAFPRDGAYARDGAYARDGACARDGACARDGACARDGACACSSDAAHALPRDSACAHDVAAPCSSDGACASPRDGAHASLSTTAFAFPYALARRAAYDAVAEPERPVLHLRAARALARHMSPFPLAGIAEHYRRAGRPVQAARCLEAAGNRAAGDGDAGLAAALYLDALRNGPPPVARDRVALKLARVALNARLGPQVPAALRQVLDQHSLGPGPSGEIRLLLGLLLRNQSGAGVEALEEIARAVPDLLVVSTGQAVRALAITAIPSLKGWPVGEHRRLLAEAERLLPEVEEEDLRSAVLANRATALALMGDPSAWEAVADLPETLTGEAAARVYANLAGAANSLGHPERSRTFQARAWRAVRTNHAPYLEAFVETTDVVAAFTNGRWKGLLGRAERAEAQYQDVPDFHAEALLVCGLLRLHTKGQTDVARRLLEQAVRTTALDTGVVLTAAAAAVARIHLAAGRPSQAVQAVEGVLRQVRRTGAWVWATALVPPSVEAFVRDGRPDEAHRLVAELAAGIADRDAPAARAALLTCRALLTATDDPQSGRTAPDALYASAADAWTRLERPYEAAYVQEAQGLHLLASGVPAGRAVLHEVIAAYQDIDAVWDVLRCQRELREHGQTTVRRPGALGYGDHLSPRERSVARLASLGLSNREIARELVLSHRTVEHHVARALRKLGVSSRTEIGAHLGP
;
A
#
# COMPACT_ATOMS: atom_id res chain seq x y z
N MET A 1 -12.25 -8.03 -57.27
CA MET A 1 -12.73 -6.75 -57.84
C MET A 1 -13.82 -6.22 -56.91
N ASN A 2 -13.53 -5.20 -56.12
CA ASN A 2 -14.29 -4.97 -54.88
C ASN A 2 -14.95 -3.58 -54.93
N ALA A 3 -16.21 -3.48 -54.52
CA ALA A 3 -16.75 -2.17 -54.12
C ALA A 3 -15.93 -1.68 -52.92
N GLU A 4 -15.46 -0.43 -52.94
CA GLU A 4 -14.74 0.12 -51.79
C GLU A 4 -15.67 0.08 -50.56
N PRO A 5 -15.25 -0.57 -49.45
CA PRO A 5 -16.00 -0.47 -48.21
C PRO A 5 -15.99 1.01 -47.77
N PRO A 6 -17.07 1.50 -47.14
CA PRO A 6 -17.11 2.88 -46.66
C PRO A 6 -15.92 3.15 -45.73
N PRO A 7 -15.27 4.33 -45.81
CA PRO A 7 -14.08 4.62 -45.05
C PRO A 7 -14.37 4.46 -43.54
N PRO A 8 -13.57 3.67 -42.80
CA PRO A 8 -13.79 3.48 -41.38
C PRO A 8 -13.58 4.82 -40.63
N PRO A 9 -14.39 5.12 -39.61
CA PRO A 9 -14.11 6.26 -38.74
C PRO A 9 -12.82 5.99 -37.95
N SER A 10 -11.76 6.72 -38.30
CA SER A 10 -10.39 6.67 -37.74
C SER A 10 -9.59 5.38 -37.98
N VAL A 11 -8.27 5.47 -37.81
CA VAL A 11 -7.32 4.35 -38.01
C VAL A 11 -7.70 3.22 -37.06
N PRO A 12 -8.04 2.01 -37.56
CA PRO A 12 -8.67 1.00 -36.72
C PRO A 12 -7.61 0.31 -35.84
N GLY A 13 -7.83 0.34 -34.51
CA GLY A 13 -6.93 -0.23 -33.51
C GLY A 13 -6.66 -1.74 -33.67
N PRO A 14 -5.67 -2.28 -32.94
CA PRO A 14 -5.29 -3.68 -33.06
C PRO A 14 -6.45 -4.62 -32.72
N LEU A 15 -6.56 -5.74 -33.46
CA LEU A 15 -7.57 -6.76 -33.18
C LEU A 15 -7.07 -7.69 -32.06
N ILE A 16 -7.37 -7.35 -30.82
CA ILE A 16 -6.99 -8.11 -29.62
C ILE A 16 -8.03 -9.18 -29.30
N GLY A 17 -7.59 -10.34 -28.82
CA GLY A 17 -8.48 -11.39 -28.29
C GLY A 17 -9.34 -12.17 -29.29
N ARG A 18 -9.45 -11.72 -30.55
CA ARG A 18 -10.41 -12.28 -31.53
C ARG A 18 -9.80 -13.23 -32.57
N PHE A 19 -8.52 -13.61 -32.45
CA PHE A 19 -7.83 -14.41 -33.47
C PHE A 19 -8.46 -15.80 -33.70
N ALA A 20 -8.90 -16.49 -32.65
CA ALA A 20 -9.58 -17.79 -32.78
C ALA A 20 -10.95 -17.64 -33.45
N LEU A 21 -11.78 -16.70 -32.97
CA LEU A 21 -13.11 -16.40 -33.54
C LEU A 21 -13.03 -16.01 -35.03
N LEU A 22 -11.99 -15.26 -35.39
CA LEU A 22 -11.69 -14.89 -36.77
C LEU A 22 -11.29 -16.10 -37.63
N ALA A 23 -10.42 -16.97 -37.11
CA ALA A 23 -10.01 -18.18 -37.81
C ALA A 23 -11.18 -19.14 -38.04
N ASP A 24 -12.04 -19.33 -37.03
CA ASP A 24 -13.28 -20.11 -37.12
C ASP A 24 -14.21 -19.60 -38.23
N VAL A 25 -14.47 -18.28 -38.27
CA VAL A 25 -15.36 -17.67 -39.26
C VAL A 25 -14.77 -17.78 -40.67
N CYS A 26 -13.47 -17.53 -40.85
CA CYS A 26 -12.82 -17.73 -42.15
C CYS A 26 -12.89 -19.21 -42.60
N ALA A 27 -12.52 -20.16 -41.73
CA ALA A 27 -12.55 -21.60 -42.04
C ALA A 27 -13.97 -22.17 -42.27
N ALA A 28 -15.02 -21.46 -41.85
CA ALA A 28 -16.38 -21.73 -42.26
C ALA A 28 -16.68 -21.17 -43.66
N LEU A 29 -16.29 -19.92 -43.92
CA LEU A 29 -16.47 -19.24 -45.22
C LEU A 29 -15.63 -19.82 -46.36
N ASP A 30 -14.61 -20.63 -46.06
CA ASP A 30 -13.85 -21.42 -47.04
C ASP A 30 -14.61 -22.70 -47.47
N ARG A 31 -15.63 -23.13 -46.71
CA ARG A 31 -16.44 -24.34 -46.95
C ARG A 31 -17.85 -23.98 -47.40
N ARG A 32 -17.93 -23.21 -48.49
CA ARG A 32 -19.20 -22.70 -49.07
C ARG A 32 -20.06 -23.86 -49.63
N PRO A 33 -21.40 -23.79 -49.54
CA PRO A 33 -22.20 -22.71 -48.98
C PRO A 33 -22.08 -22.62 -47.45
N ALA A 34 -21.94 -21.40 -46.92
CA ALA A 34 -21.68 -21.16 -45.51
C ALA A 34 -22.48 -19.98 -44.94
N VAL A 35 -22.85 -20.07 -43.66
CA VAL A 35 -23.53 -19.00 -42.90
C VAL A 35 -22.81 -18.76 -41.57
N ALA A 36 -22.27 -17.57 -41.39
CA ALA A 36 -21.66 -17.10 -40.15
C ALA A 36 -22.56 -16.10 -39.43
N VAL A 37 -22.92 -16.35 -38.17
CA VAL A 37 -23.70 -15.43 -37.33
C VAL A 37 -22.81 -14.89 -36.22
N ILE A 38 -22.70 -13.56 -36.14
CA ILE A 38 -21.84 -12.84 -35.20
C ILE A 38 -22.71 -11.98 -34.29
N THR A 39 -22.98 -12.45 -33.07
CA THR A 39 -23.76 -11.72 -32.06
C THR A 39 -22.85 -11.02 -31.04
N GLY A 40 -23.39 -10.11 -30.24
CA GLY A 40 -22.65 -9.43 -29.16
C GLY A 40 -23.18 -8.03 -28.85
N GLU A 41 -22.70 -7.41 -27.78
CA GLU A 41 -23.13 -6.07 -27.36
C GLU A 41 -22.75 -4.96 -28.37
N ALA A 42 -23.36 -3.79 -28.22
CA ALA A 42 -22.97 -2.60 -28.96
C ALA A 42 -21.59 -2.11 -28.49
N GLY A 43 -20.64 -1.93 -29.42
CA GLY A 43 -19.25 -1.57 -29.10
C GLY A 43 -18.30 -2.76 -28.89
N ALA A 44 -18.78 -4.01 -28.91
CA ALA A 44 -17.99 -5.24 -28.72
C ALA A 44 -17.01 -5.58 -29.87
N GLY A 45 -17.01 -4.82 -30.97
CA GLY A 45 -16.10 -4.99 -32.10
C GLY A 45 -16.62 -5.82 -33.29
N LYS A 46 -17.94 -6.12 -33.38
CA LYS A 46 -18.53 -6.92 -34.49
C LYS A 46 -18.09 -6.46 -35.88
N SER A 47 -18.28 -5.19 -36.23
CA SER A 47 -17.90 -4.64 -37.55
C SER A 47 -16.38 -4.66 -37.80
N ARG A 48 -15.56 -4.54 -36.74
CA ARG A 48 -14.10 -4.68 -36.83
C ARG A 48 -13.69 -6.11 -37.12
N LEU A 49 -14.36 -7.10 -36.52
CA LEU A 49 -14.16 -8.52 -36.83
C LEU A 49 -14.60 -8.83 -38.26
N VAL A 50 -15.79 -8.37 -38.69
CA VAL A 50 -16.27 -8.51 -40.07
C VAL A 50 -15.30 -7.91 -41.09
N HIS A 51 -14.77 -6.72 -40.83
CA HIS A 51 -13.77 -6.10 -41.70
C HIS A 51 -12.50 -6.95 -41.82
N GLU A 52 -12.03 -7.57 -40.73
CA GLU A 52 -10.88 -8.47 -40.76
C GLU A 52 -11.18 -9.81 -41.45
N VAL A 53 -12.39 -10.37 -41.26
CA VAL A 53 -12.88 -11.55 -42.01
C VAL A 53 -12.82 -11.26 -43.51
N LEU A 54 -13.44 -10.16 -43.95
CA LEU A 54 -13.44 -9.73 -45.36
C LEU A 54 -12.02 -9.50 -45.89
N ARG A 55 -11.10 -8.95 -45.07
CA ARG A 55 -9.70 -8.76 -45.46
C ARG A 55 -8.96 -10.09 -45.70
N ARG A 56 -9.34 -11.16 -45.00
CA ARG A 56 -8.72 -12.49 -45.11
C ARG A 56 -9.37 -13.40 -46.15
N THR A 57 -10.68 -13.25 -46.39
CA THR A 57 -11.43 -14.04 -47.38
C THR A 57 -11.51 -13.36 -48.76
N ALA A 58 -10.91 -12.18 -48.92
CA ALA A 58 -10.84 -11.46 -50.20
C ALA A 58 -9.96 -12.21 -51.22
N SER A 59 -10.61 -12.84 -52.20
CA SER A 59 -9.99 -13.30 -53.45
C SER A 59 -10.17 -12.25 -54.56
N PRO A 60 -9.24 -12.11 -55.52
CA PRO A 60 -9.46 -11.28 -56.72
C PRO A 60 -10.74 -11.64 -57.50
N GLU A 61 -11.15 -12.91 -57.42
CA GLU A 61 -12.25 -13.55 -58.16
C GLU A 61 -13.57 -13.60 -57.38
N ALA A 62 -13.57 -13.32 -56.07
CA ALA A 62 -14.77 -13.34 -55.24
C ALA A 62 -15.43 -11.96 -55.12
N VAL A 63 -16.75 -11.93 -55.22
CA VAL A 63 -17.60 -10.75 -55.06
C VAL A 63 -17.89 -10.51 -53.58
N THR A 64 -17.53 -9.34 -53.05
CA THR A 64 -17.90 -8.95 -51.68
C THR A 64 -18.98 -7.89 -51.69
N LEU A 65 -20.09 -8.17 -51.01
CA LEU A 65 -21.21 -7.25 -50.82
C LEU A 65 -21.42 -6.99 -49.32
N ALA A 66 -21.55 -5.73 -48.92
CA ALA A 66 -21.81 -5.36 -47.53
C ALA A 66 -23.05 -4.47 -47.44
N ALA A 67 -24.11 -5.01 -46.83
CA ALA A 67 -25.35 -4.34 -46.49
C ALA A 67 -25.36 -4.01 -44.99
N ARG A 68 -25.96 -2.88 -44.62
CA ARG A 68 -26.11 -2.49 -43.21
C ARG A 68 -27.53 -2.01 -42.93
N CYS A 69 -28.20 -2.66 -42.00
CA CYS A 69 -29.53 -2.28 -41.58
C CYS A 69 -29.47 -1.04 -40.67
N GLN A 70 -30.44 -0.13 -40.81
CA GLN A 70 -30.50 1.14 -40.06
C GLN A 70 -31.90 1.35 -39.48
N GLU A 71 -31.95 1.84 -38.25
CA GLU A 71 -33.19 2.25 -37.57
C GLU A 71 -33.85 3.39 -38.37
N THR A 72 -35.07 3.15 -38.88
CA THR A 72 -35.80 4.07 -39.78
C THR A 72 -37.29 3.98 -39.50
N ASP A 73 -37.99 5.12 -39.38
CA ASP A 73 -39.44 5.17 -39.07
C ASP A 73 -40.33 4.55 -40.17
N ALA A 74 -39.86 4.52 -41.41
CA ALA A 74 -40.54 3.95 -42.57
C ALA A 74 -39.53 3.22 -43.49
N PRO A 75 -39.21 1.93 -43.23
CA PRO A 75 -38.19 1.21 -43.98
C PRO A 75 -38.65 0.89 -45.42
N PHE A 76 -37.82 1.20 -46.40
CA PHE A 76 -38.04 0.80 -47.79
C PHE A 76 -37.69 -0.69 -47.97
N PRO A 77 -38.53 -1.51 -48.64
CA PRO A 77 -38.30 -2.95 -48.80
C PRO A 77 -36.93 -3.29 -49.38
N PHE A 78 -36.20 -4.19 -48.72
CA PHE A 78 -34.87 -4.67 -49.16
C PHE A 78 -33.78 -3.57 -49.23
N ALA A 79 -34.00 -2.37 -48.67
CA ALA A 79 -33.12 -1.21 -48.85
C ALA A 79 -31.63 -1.48 -48.59
N PRO A 80 -31.20 -2.15 -47.49
CA PRO A 80 -29.78 -2.41 -47.23
C PRO A 80 -29.10 -3.23 -48.33
N LEU A 81 -29.83 -4.17 -48.93
CA LEU A 81 -29.34 -5.07 -49.97
C LEU A 81 -29.35 -4.39 -51.35
N ILE A 82 -30.39 -3.61 -51.65
CA ILE A 82 -30.44 -2.77 -52.86
C ILE A 82 -29.27 -1.78 -52.85
N GLU A 83 -29.03 -1.10 -51.72
CA GLU A 83 -27.90 -0.17 -51.56
C GLU A 83 -26.55 -0.87 -51.81
N ALA A 84 -26.33 -2.05 -51.21
CA ALA A 84 -25.10 -2.84 -51.39
C ALA A 84 -24.89 -3.27 -52.85
N LEU A 85 -25.93 -3.82 -53.49
CA LEU A 85 -25.91 -4.21 -54.90
C LEU A 85 -25.67 -2.99 -55.82
N SER A 86 -26.29 -1.85 -55.50
CA SER A 86 -26.13 -0.60 -56.23
C SER A 86 -24.72 0.01 -56.10
N ARG A 87 -23.89 -0.41 -55.15
CA ARG A 87 -22.48 0.04 -55.04
C ARG A 87 -21.53 -0.78 -55.91
N PHE A 88 -21.93 -1.98 -56.35
CA PHE A 88 -21.11 -2.91 -57.13
C PHE A 88 -21.08 -2.61 -58.65
N ARG A 89 -21.18 -1.34 -59.07
CA ARG A 89 -21.47 -0.95 -60.48
C ARG A 89 -20.36 -1.25 -61.51
N SER A 90 -19.12 -1.51 -61.07
CA SER A 90 -17.95 -1.55 -61.94
C SER A 90 -17.29 -2.93 -62.05
N GLY A 91 -17.61 -3.67 -63.12
CA GLY A 91 -16.73 -4.71 -63.66
C GLY A 91 -17.43 -5.92 -64.27
N TRP A 92 -18.24 -6.63 -63.49
CA TRP A 92 -18.65 -7.99 -63.83
C TRP A 92 -20.11 -8.24 -63.45
N ILE A 93 -20.96 -8.44 -64.47
CA ILE A 93 -22.28 -9.05 -64.34
C ILE A 93 -22.23 -10.34 -65.18
N PRO A 94 -22.71 -11.49 -64.67
CA PRO A 94 -22.80 -12.72 -65.44
C PRO A 94 -23.61 -12.52 -66.73
N ALA A 95 -23.12 -13.05 -67.86
CA ALA A 95 -23.81 -12.88 -69.14
C ALA A 95 -25.16 -13.60 -69.20
N ASP A 96 -25.28 -14.76 -68.53
CA ASP A 96 -26.49 -15.59 -68.49
C ASP A 96 -27.24 -15.44 -67.16
N LEU A 97 -27.93 -14.30 -66.98
CA LEU A 97 -28.84 -14.10 -65.85
C LEU A 97 -30.20 -14.81 -66.08
N PRO A 98 -30.74 -15.57 -65.11
CA PRO A 98 -32.06 -16.20 -65.23
C PRO A 98 -33.18 -15.17 -65.51
N PRO A 99 -34.15 -15.44 -66.40
CA PRO A 99 -35.17 -14.45 -66.81
C PRO A 99 -35.98 -13.82 -65.65
N VAL A 100 -36.12 -14.51 -64.52
CA VAL A 100 -36.78 -13.98 -63.32
C VAL A 100 -36.08 -12.74 -62.74
N THR A 101 -34.77 -12.61 -62.94
CA THR A 101 -33.97 -11.43 -62.50
C THR A 101 -34.40 -10.14 -63.20
N GLY A 102 -35.09 -10.21 -64.34
CA GLY A 102 -35.71 -9.05 -64.98
C GLY A 102 -36.72 -8.31 -64.08
N ALA A 103 -37.28 -8.98 -63.07
CA ALA A 103 -38.16 -8.33 -62.08
C ALA A 103 -37.44 -7.31 -61.17
N LEU A 104 -36.09 -7.24 -61.20
CA LEU A 104 -35.31 -6.28 -60.43
C LEU A 104 -35.24 -4.87 -61.05
N HIS A 105 -35.71 -4.68 -62.28
CA HIS A 105 -35.70 -3.39 -62.99
C HIS A 105 -36.22 -2.20 -62.15
N ALA A 106 -37.27 -2.41 -61.35
CA ALA A 106 -37.88 -1.36 -60.52
C ALA A 106 -37.11 -1.05 -59.23
N LEU A 107 -36.16 -1.91 -58.83
CA LEU A 107 -35.37 -1.79 -57.59
C LEU A 107 -33.89 -1.48 -57.85
N LEU A 108 -33.38 -1.87 -59.02
CA LEU A 108 -32.02 -1.61 -59.49
C LEU A 108 -32.07 -1.02 -60.91
N PRO A 109 -32.71 0.16 -61.10
CA PRO A 109 -32.86 0.78 -62.42
C PRO A 109 -31.52 1.05 -63.11
N GLU A 110 -30.44 1.22 -62.35
CA GLU A 110 -29.10 1.48 -62.88
C GLU A 110 -28.38 0.21 -63.39
N LEU A 111 -29.03 -0.96 -63.25
CA LEU A 111 -28.63 -2.22 -63.87
C LEU A 111 -29.58 -2.64 -65.01
N ALA A 112 -30.60 -1.86 -65.34
CA ALA A 112 -31.64 -2.22 -66.32
C ALA A 112 -31.06 -2.70 -67.67
N ASP A 113 -30.07 -1.98 -68.23
CA ASP A 113 -29.41 -2.31 -69.50
C ASP A 113 -28.65 -3.65 -69.50
N ARG A 114 -28.52 -4.31 -68.33
CA ARG A 114 -27.80 -5.58 -68.12
C ARG A 114 -28.68 -6.67 -67.50
N LEU A 115 -29.96 -6.39 -67.24
CA LEU A 115 -30.93 -7.36 -66.73
C LEU A 115 -31.76 -7.94 -67.88
N PRO A 116 -32.24 -9.19 -67.80
CA PRO A 116 -33.22 -9.73 -68.73
C PRO A 116 -34.49 -8.86 -68.77
N PRO A 117 -35.24 -8.81 -69.88
CA PRO A 117 -36.42 -7.95 -70.03
C PRO A 117 -37.41 -8.07 -68.86
N ALA A 118 -37.88 -6.93 -68.36
CA ALA A 118 -38.80 -6.89 -67.23
C ALA A 118 -40.09 -7.70 -67.51
N PRO A 119 -40.43 -8.72 -66.71
CA PRO A 119 -41.66 -9.49 -66.88
C PRO A 119 -42.88 -8.61 -66.57
N PRO A 120 -44.03 -8.83 -67.22
CA PRO A 120 -45.24 -8.03 -66.99
C PRO A 120 -45.66 -8.06 -65.52
N PRO A 121 -46.09 -6.91 -64.94
CA PRO A 121 -46.40 -6.80 -63.51
C PRO A 121 -47.55 -7.73 -63.13
N LEU A 122 -47.47 -8.34 -61.94
CA LEU A 122 -48.57 -9.11 -61.37
C LEU A 122 -49.58 -8.20 -60.68
N THR A 123 -50.85 -8.57 -60.75
CA THR A 123 -51.96 -7.88 -60.08
C THR A 123 -52.05 -8.18 -58.58
N ASP A 124 -51.48 -9.30 -58.13
CA ASP A 124 -51.34 -9.63 -56.71
C ASP A 124 -50.00 -9.10 -56.13
N PRO A 125 -50.04 -8.18 -55.14
CA PRO A 125 -48.84 -7.69 -54.45
C PRO A 125 -48.01 -8.79 -53.80
N HIS A 126 -48.61 -9.88 -53.29
CA HIS A 126 -47.87 -10.96 -52.64
C HIS A 126 -47.09 -11.79 -53.67
N ALA A 127 -47.71 -12.17 -54.78
CA ALA A 127 -47.02 -12.84 -55.88
C ALA A 127 -45.96 -11.93 -56.54
N GLN A 128 -46.19 -10.62 -56.63
CA GLN A 128 -45.18 -9.66 -57.09
C GLN A 128 -43.98 -9.58 -56.12
N HIS A 129 -44.22 -9.51 -54.81
CA HIS A 129 -43.18 -9.53 -53.78
C HIS A 129 -42.39 -10.86 -53.79
N HIS A 130 -43.08 -11.99 -53.91
CA HIS A 130 -42.44 -13.31 -54.02
C HIS A 130 -41.60 -13.43 -55.30
N ARG A 131 -42.04 -12.87 -56.43
CA ARG A 131 -41.26 -12.79 -57.67
C ARG A 131 -39.99 -11.97 -57.47
N VAL A 132 -40.06 -10.81 -56.82
CA VAL A 132 -38.90 -9.97 -56.48
C VAL A 132 -37.92 -10.73 -55.58
N LEU A 133 -38.42 -11.43 -54.56
CA LEU A 133 -37.59 -12.23 -53.66
C LEU A 133 -36.84 -13.34 -54.43
N ARG A 134 -37.54 -14.09 -55.28
CA ARG A 134 -36.92 -15.09 -56.18
C ARG A 134 -35.93 -14.46 -57.18
N ALA A 135 -36.19 -13.23 -57.63
CA ALA A 135 -35.31 -12.51 -58.53
C ALA A 135 -34.00 -12.08 -57.84
N LEU A 136 -34.07 -11.61 -56.58
CA LEU A 136 -32.90 -11.29 -55.77
C LEU A 136 -32.09 -12.55 -55.42
N HIS A 137 -32.75 -13.64 -55.04
CA HIS A 137 -32.11 -14.94 -54.78
C HIS A 137 -31.38 -15.47 -56.02
N ALA A 138 -32.05 -15.51 -57.17
CA ALA A 138 -31.45 -15.92 -58.44
C ALA A 138 -30.29 -15.01 -58.88
N TYR A 139 -30.40 -13.70 -58.65
CA TYR A 139 -29.33 -12.75 -58.97
C TYR A 139 -28.08 -13.02 -58.12
N VAL A 140 -28.23 -13.20 -56.79
CA VAL A 140 -27.13 -13.56 -55.89
C VAL A 140 -26.51 -14.91 -56.29
N ALA A 141 -27.32 -15.89 -56.70
CA ALA A 141 -26.83 -17.18 -57.16
C ALA A 141 -25.99 -17.11 -58.44
N SER A 142 -26.26 -16.14 -59.32
CA SER A 142 -25.48 -15.94 -60.55
C SER A 142 -24.12 -15.28 -60.31
N LEU A 143 -23.88 -14.60 -59.18
CA LEU A 143 -22.64 -13.86 -58.90
C LEU A 143 -21.38 -14.74 -58.70
N GLY A 144 -21.46 -16.05 -58.90
CA GLY A 144 -20.33 -16.97 -58.71
C GLY A 144 -19.90 -17.03 -57.24
N GLU A 145 -18.60 -16.93 -56.98
CA GLU A 145 -18.10 -16.81 -55.62
C GLU A 145 -18.50 -15.48 -54.98
N VAL A 146 -19.33 -15.52 -53.95
CA VAL A 146 -19.86 -14.30 -53.31
C VAL A 146 -19.81 -14.40 -51.79
N VAL A 147 -19.34 -13.34 -51.14
CA VAL A 147 -19.45 -13.11 -49.69
C VAL A 147 -20.42 -11.95 -49.45
N LEU A 148 -21.60 -12.27 -48.92
CA LEU A 148 -22.62 -11.28 -48.56
C LEU A 148 -22.59 -11.05 -47.04
N VAL A 149 -22.26 -9.83 -46.64
CA VAL A 149 -22.37 -9.36 -45.26
C VAL A 149 -23.66 -8.58 -45.09
N VAL A 150 -24.42 -8.88 -44.04
CA VAL A 150 -25.54 -8.05 -43.57
C VAL A 150 -25.28 -7.70 -42.10
N GLU A 151 -25.04 -6.43 -41.83
CA GLU A 151 -24.78 -5.92 -40.48
C GLU A 151 -26.05 -5.38 -39.80
N ASP A 152 -26.05 -5.43 -38.46
CA ASP A 152 -27.07 -4.84 -37.58
C ASP A 152 -28.51 -5.38 -37.82
N LEU A 153 -28.66 -6.70 -37.99
CA LEU A 153 -29.92 -7.39 -38.33
C LEU A 153 -31.13 -7.05 -37.45
N GLN A 154 -30.92 -6.61 -36.21
CA GLN A 154 -32.02 -6.13 -35.35
C GLN A 154 -32.84 -4.97 -35.97
N TRP A 155 -32.27 -4.28 -36.97
CA TRP A 155 -32.92 -3.20 -37.73
C TRP A 155 -33.37 -3.61 -39.15
N ALA A 156 -33.33 -4.91 -39.48
CA ALA A 156 -33.73 -5.39 -40.81
C ALA A 156 -35.25 -5.29 -41.01
N ASP A 157 -35.67 -4.82 -42.19
CA ASP A 157 -37.09 -4.78 -42.54
C ASP A 157 -37.66 -6.18 -42.82
N ALA A 158 -38.98 -6.32 -42.73
CA ALA A 158 -39.67 -7.61 -42.90
C ALA A 158 -39.38 -8.30 -44.24
N SER A 159 -39.10 -7.53 -45.30
CA SER A 159 -38.76 -8.02 -46.64
C SER A 159 -37.32 -8.54 -46.69
N THR A 160 -36.37 -7.78 -46.12
CA THR A 160 -34.98 -8.25 -45.94
C THR A 160 -34.94 -9.54 -45.12
N CYS A 161 -35.68 -9.61 -44.00
CA CYS A 161 -35.82 -10.85 -43.23
C CYS A 161 -36.44 -12.00 -44.03
N ALA A 162 -37.44 -11.73 -44.89
CA ALA A 162 -38.03 -12.75 -45.76
C ALA A 162 -37.03 -13.30 -46.78
N LEU A 163 -36.26 -12.43 -47.44
CA LEU A 163 -35.21 -12.86 -48.38
C LEU A 163 -34.10 -13.65 -47.68
N LEU A 164 -33.61 -13.18 -46.52
CA LEU A 164 -32.57 -13.87 -45.77
C LEU A 164 -33.03 -15.27 -45.32
N ARG A 165 -34.28 -15.44 -44.89
CA ARG A 165 -34.84 -16.78 -44.62
C ARG A 165 -34.78 -17.70 -45.85
N THR A 166 -35.10 -17.20 -47.04
CA THR A 166 -35.01 -18.00 -48.29
C THR A 166 -33.57 -18.32 -48.67
N VAL A 167 -32.64 -17.35 -48.56
CA VAL A 167 -31.22 -17.55 -48.85
C VAL A 167 -30.57 -18.53 -47.85
N VAL A 168 -30.97 -18.52 -46.59
CA VAL A 168 -30.49 -19.47 -45.57
C VAL A 168 -31.06 -20.88 -45.77
N ALA A 169 -32.32 -20.99 -46.21
CA ALA A 169 -32.98 -22.27 -46.45
C ALA A 169 -32.54 -22.96 -47.76
N ASP A 170 -32.12 -22.19 -48.76
CA ASP A 170 -31.63 -22.67 -50.06
C ASP A 170 -30.44 -21.80 -50.53
N PRO A 171 -29.25 -21.94 -49.92
CA PRO A 171 -28.12 -21.07 -50.23
C PRO A 171 -27.45 -21.43 -51.56
N PRO A 172 -27.10 -20.45 -52.40
CA PRO A 172 -26.32 -20.68 -53.61
C PRO A 172 -24.98 -21.38 -53.31
N PRO A 173 -24.50 -22.32 -54.16
CA PRO A 173 -23.37 -23.21 -53.85
C PRO A 173 -22.07 -22.51 -53.44
N HIS A 174 -21.83 -21.28 -53.89
CA HIS A 174 -20.60 -20.52 -53.66
C HIS A 174 -20.81 -19.29 -52.76
N LEU A 175 -21.93 -19.21 -52.03
CA LEU A 175 -22.24 -18.14 -51.09
C LEU A 175 -21.59 -18.34 -49.71
N GLY A 176 -20.90 -17.33 -49.22
CA GLY A 176 -20.64 -17.11 -47.80
C GLY A 176 -21.51 -15.97 -47.26
N LEU A 177 -22.44 -16.26 -46.37
CA LEU A 177 -23.32 -15.27 -45.74
C LEU A 177 -22.79 -14.93 -44.34
N VAL A 178 -22.57 -13.65 -44.04
CA VAL A 178 -22.16 -13.17 -42.71
C VAL A 178 -23.23 -12.24 -42.14
N LEU A 179 -23.81 -12.60 -41.01
CA LEU A 179 -24.88 -11.85 -40.35
C LEU A 179 -24.36 -11.28 -39.02
N THR A 180 -24.58 -10.00 -38.73
CA THR A 180 -24.30 -9.44 -37.39
C THR A 180 -25.57 -8.96 -36.69
N ALA A 181 -25.66 -9.22 -35.38
CA ALA A 181 -26.82 -8.83 -34.57
C ALA A 181 -26.40 -8.42 -33.15
N ARG A 182 -27.32 -7.77 -32.42
CA ARG A 182 -27.23 -7.61 -30.96
C ARG A 182 -27.74 -8.87 -30.27
N SER A 183 -27.06 -9.30 -29.21
CA SER A 183 -27.63 -10.32 -28.31
C SER A 183 -28.65 -9.64 -27.40
N HIS A 184 -29.81 -10.28 -27.22
CA HIS A 184 -30.84 -9.85 -26.29
C HIS A 184 -30.82 -10.76 -25.07
N THR A 185 -30.59 -10.20 -23.87
CA THR A 185 -30.42 -10.95 -22.61
C THR A 185 -31.71 -11.51 -22.01
N ALA A 186 -32.73 -11.79 -22.85
CA ALA A 186 -33.97 -12.41 -22.45
C ALA A 186 -34.40 -13.41 -23.54
N PRO A 187 -34.39 -14.72 -23.27
CA PRO A 187 -34.91 -15.69 -24.21
C PRO A 187 -36.41 -15.43 -24.36
N HIS A 188 -36.85 -15.12 -25.58
CA HIS A 188 -38.24 -15.31 -25.94
C HIS A 188 -38.49 -16.81 -25.94
N THR A 189 -39.11 -17.30 -24.85
CA THR A 189 -39.72 -18.62 -24.79
C THR A 189 -40.82 -18.66 -25.84
N ASP A 190 -40.48 -19.12 -27.05
CA ASP A 190 -41.21 -20.14 -27.81
C ASP A 190 -40.46 -20.47 -29.12
N ALA A 191 -40.13 -21.77 -29.28
CA ALA A 191 -39.53 -22.43 -30.45
C ALA A 191 -38.08 -22.09 -30.86
N GLU A 192 -37.22 -23.13 -30.75
CA GLU A 192 -35.99 -23.40 -31.52
C GLU A 192 -35.53 -22.32 -32.53
N GLY A 193 -34.64 -21.42 -32.09
CA GLY A 193 -34.04 -20.38 -32.94
C GLY A 193 -32.81 -19.71 -32.31
N SER A 194 -31.80 -19.50 -33.14
CA SER A 194 -30.54 -18.76 -32.87
C SER A 194 -30.77 -17.41 -32.16
N ASP A 195 -30.13 -17.24 -31.00
CA ASP A 195 -30.36 -16.13 -30.09
C ASP A 195 -30.01 -14.75 -30.68
N GLY A 196 -30.92 -13.79 -30.59
CA GLY A 196 -30.77 -12.42 -31.09
C GLY A 196 -31.04 -12.17 -32.59
N LEU A 197 -31.48 -13.17 -33.38
CA LEU A 197 -31.92 -12.95 -34.78
C LEU A 197 -33.42 -12.61 -34.89
N PRO A 198 -33.85 -11.77 -35.86
CA PRO A 198 -35.26 -11.47 -36.12
C PRO A 198 -36.03 -12.61 -36.83
N PHE A 199 -35.38 -13.75 -37.07
CA PHE A 199 -35.98 -14.97 -37.61
C PHE A 199 -35.16 -16.20 -37.21
N PRO A 200 -35.77 -17.40 -37.11
CA PRO A 200 -35.03 -18.63 -36.81
C PRO A 200 -34.12 -19.04 -37.97
N LEU A 201 -32.85 -19.31 -37.66
CA LEU A 201 -31.89 -19.87 -38.62
C LEU A 201 -32.22 -21.34 -38.90
N ARG A 202 -32.52 -21.69 -40.16
CA ARG A 202 -32.85 -23.06 -40.59
C ARG A 202 -32.14 -23.40 -41.89
N THR A 203 -31.01 -24.11 -41.79
CA THR A 203 -30.15 -24.47 -42.92
C THR A 203 -30.22 -25.96 -43.29
N PRO A 204 -30.07 -26.31 -44.58
CA PRO A 204 -29.84 -27.69 -45.01
C PRO A 204 -28.56 -28.33 -44.40
N PRO A 205 -28.47 -29.67 -44.30
CA PRO A 205 -27.32 -30.36 -43.68
C PRO A 205 -25.96 -30.19 -44.38
N HIS A 206 -25.95 -29.72 -45.63
CA HIS A 206 -24.73 -29.52 -46.43
C HIS A 206 -24.13 -28.10 -46.29
N VAL A 207 -24.75 -27.24 -45.47
CA VAL A 207 -24.35 -25.84 -45.30
C VAL A 207 -23.48 -25.70 -44.06
N THR A 208 -22.31 -25.08 -44.20
CA THR A 208 -21.43 -24.83 -43.05
C THR A 208 -21.96 -23.68 -42.21
N VAL A 209 -22.51 -23.95 -41.03
CA VAL A 209 -22.97 -22.91 -40.09
C VAL A 209 -21.95 -22.68 -38.98
N VAL A 210 -21.67 -21.41 -38.68
CA VAL A 210 -20.86 -21.01 -37.52
C VAL A 210 -21.52 -19.85 -36.78
N GLU A 211 -21.97 -20.09 -35.54
CA GLU A 211 -22.49 -19.05 -34.67
C GLU A 211 -21.42 -18.68 -33.63
N ARG A 212 -21.13 -17.38 -33.47
CA ARG A 212 -20.13 -16.86 -32.53
C ARG A 212 -20.65 -15.61 -31.82
N HIS A 213 -20.50 -15.60 -30.49
CA HIS A 213 -20.83 -14.47 -29.65
C HIS A 213 -19.57 -13.69 -29.26
N LEU A 214 -19.57 -12.38 -29.46
CA LEU A 214 -18.51 -11.47 -29.01
C LEU A 214 -18.86 -10.94 -27.62
N ALA A 215 -18.43 -11.69 -26.60
CA ALA A 215 -18.34 -11.20 -25.23
C ALA A 215 -17.38 -10.00 -25.15
N PRO A 216 -17.49 -9.10 -24.15
CA PRO A 216 -16.47 -8.07 -23.92
C PRO A 216 -15.06 -8.65 -23.74
N LEU A 217 -14.03 -7.82 -23.91
CA LEU A 217 -12.63 -8.20 -23.65
C LEU A 217 -12.42 -8.44 -22.16
N THR A 218 -11.62 -9.45 -21.82
CA THR A 218 -11.09 -9.69 -20.46
C THR A 218 -10.21 -8.53 -19.98
N ALA A 219 -9.81 -8.53 -18.71
CA ALA A 219 -8.86 -7.53 -18.18
C ALA A 219 -7.50 -7.58 -18.90
N ALA A 220 -6.96 -8.78 -19.15
CA ALA A 220 -5.72 -8.95 -19.90
C ALA A 220 -5.81 -8.41 -21.33
N GLU A 221 -6.86 -8.79 -22.08
CA GLU A 221 -7.12 -8.26 -23.43
C GLU A 221 -7.40 -6.74 -23.44
N THR A 222 -7.97 -6.20 -22.36
CA THR A 222 -8.15 -4.75 -22.16
C THR A 222 -6.79 -4.05 -22.01
N GLY A 223 -5.85 -4.66 -21.28
CA GLY A 223 -4.47 -4.20 -21.15
C GLY A 223 -3.70 -4.26 -22.46
N GLU A 224 -3.82 -5.34 -23.23
CA GLU A 224 -3.24 -5.48 -24.57
C GLU A 224 -3.77 -4.41 -25.55
N LEU A 225 -5.08 -4.16 -25.56
CA LEU A 225 -5.68 -3.12 -26.39
C LEU A 225 -5.19 -1.73 -25.97
N ALA A 226 -5.13 -1.45 -24.66
CA ALA A 226 -4.60 -0.20 -24.15
C ALA A 226 -3.12 0.01 -24.53
N ALA A 227 -2.28 -1.01 -24.37
CA ALA A 227 -0.86 -0.96 -24.74
C ALA A 227 -0.69 -0.64 -26.23
N GLY A 228 -1.43 -1.32 -27.10
CA GLY A 228 -1.41 -1.10 -28.54
C GLY A 228 -1.95 0.26 -29.00
N LEU A 229 -2.90 0.85 -28.27
CA LEU A 229 -3.41 2.21 -28.53
C LEU A 229 -2.45 3.30 -28.01
N LEU A 230 -1.71 3.04 -26.93
CA LEU A 230 -0.73 3.94 -26.33
C LEU A 230 0.68 3.82 -26.94
N GLY A 231 0.94 2.81 -27.77
CA GLY A 231 2.23 2.56 -28.40
C GLY A 231 3.30 1.97 -27.46
N VAL A 232 2.89 1.40 -26.32
CA VAL A 232 3.78 0.76 -25.34
C VAL A 232 3.75 -0.76 -25.45
N GLN A 233 4.75 -1.46 -24.90
CA GLN A 233 4.82 -2.92 -24.96
C GLN A 233 3.78 -3.61 -24.05
N ALA A 234 3.50 -3.03 -22.88
CA ALA A 234 2.52 -3.50 -21.91
C ALA A 234 2.09 -2.33 -21.01
N VAL A 235 0.97 -2.50 -20.31
CA VAL A 235 0.51 -1.63 -19.22
C VAL A 235 0.50 -2.43 -17.90
N PRO A 236 0.58 -1.78 -16.72
CA PRO A 236 0.46 -2.48 -15.43
C PRO A 236 -0.87 -3.24 -15.31
N GLU A 237 -0.84 -4.41 -14.67
CA GLU A 237 -2.02 -5.27 -14.49
C GLU A 237 -3.15 -4.53 -13.76
N GLU A 238 -2.84 -3.83 -12.67
CA GLU A 238 -3.78 -2.99 -11.91
C GLU A 238 -4.44 -1.89 -12.76
N PHE A 239 -3.72 -1.33 -13.74
CA PHE A 239 -4.29 -0.36 -14.68
C PHE A 239 -5.25 -1.01 -15.67
N ALA A 240 -4.86 -2.18 -16.23
CA ALA A 240 -5.73 -2.95 -17.12
C ALA A 240 -7.04 -3.36 -16.41
N ASP A 241 -6.93 -3.76 -15.15
CA ASP A 241 -8.03 -4.14 -14.26
C ASP A 241 -9.00 -2.98 -13.98
N ARG A 242 -8.46 -1.79 -13.65
CA ARG A 242 -9.25 -0.57 -13.45
C ARG A 242 -9.92 -0.13 -14.75
N LEU A 243 -9.18 -0.13 -15.85
CA LEU A 243 -9.69 0.22 -17.17
C LEU A 243 -10.81 -0.74 -17.61
N HIS A 244 -10.66 -2.03 -17.35
CA HIS A 244 -11.70 -3.03 -17.57
C HIS A 244 -12.95 -2.74 -16.70
N ARG A 245 -12.81 -2.47 -15.40
CA ARG A 245 -13.94 -2.08 -14.53
C ARG A 245 -14.65 -0.80 -14.97
N TRP A 246 -13.91 0.20 -15.46
CA TRP A 246 -14.47 1.46 -15.94
C TRP A 246 -15.21 1.34 -17.28
N THR A 247 -14.72 0.50 -18.19
CA THR A 247 -15.18 0.39 -19.59
C THR A 247 -16.03 -0.86 -19.89
N GLY A 248 -16.03 -1.84 -18.99
CA GLY A 248 -16.69 -3.14 -19.15
C GLY A 248 -16.02 -4.05 -20.16
N GLY A 249 -14.76 -3.81 -20.53
CA GLY A 249 -14.06 -4.55 -21.58
C GLY A 249 -14.57 -4.27 -22.99
N LEU A 250 -15.41 -3.24 -23.21
CA LEU A 250 -15.93 -2.92 -24.55
C LEU A 250 -14.87 -2.13 -25.34
N PRO A 251 -14.34 -2.66 -26.47
CA PRO A 251 -13.29 -1.99 -27.25
C PRO A 251 -13.57 -0.52 -27.57
N TYR A 252 -14.80 -0.22 -28.01
CA TYR A 252 -15.22 1.16 -28.27
C TYR A 252 -15.12 2.07 -27.04
N VAL A 253 -15.52 1.59 -25.85
CA VAL A 253 -15.48 2.41 -24.63
C VAL A 253 -14.04 2.58 -24.13
N ILE A 254 -13.18 1.57 -24.33
CA ILE A 254 -11.73 1.65 -24.06
C ILE A 254 -11.07 2.71 -24.96
N GLU A 255 -11.31 2.65 -26.28
CA GLU A 255 -10.78 3.63 -27.23
C GLU A 255 -11.22 5.07 -26.91
N GLU A 256 -12.50 5.28 -26.61
CA GLU A 256 -13.02 6.61 -26.25
C GLU A 256 -12.49 7.11 -24.90
N ALA A 257 -12.33 6.24 -23.90
CA ALA A 257 -11.80 6.60 -22.57
C ALA A 257 -10.32 6.98 -22.63
N LEU A 258 -9.50 6.21 -23.35
CA LEU A 258 -8.07 6.52 -23.55
C LEU A 258 -7.89 7.78 -24.39
N ARG A 259 -8.69 7.99 -25.44
CA ARG A 259 -8.65 9.21 -26.27
C ARG A 259 -9.06 10.47 -25.52
N ALA A 260 -9.93 10.36 -24.52
CA ALA A 260 -10.35 11.48 -23.69
C ALA A 260 -9.36 11.79 -22.54
N TRP A 261 -8.40 10.90 -22.25
CA TRP A 261 -7.49 11.02 -21.11
C TRP A 261 -6.47 12.16 -21.29
N PRO A 262 -6.27 13.05 -20.29
CA PRO A 262 -5.27 14.11 -20.38
C PRO A 262 -3.83 13.56 -20.45
N GLY A 263 -2.99 14.12 -21.33
CA GLY A 263 -1.55 13.79 -21.36
C GLY A 263 -1.20 12.51 -22.14
N SER A 264 -1.71 12.36 -23.36
CA SER A 264 -1.69 11.15 -24.20
C SER A 264 -0.32 10.62 -24.68
N THR A 265 0.77 10.86 -23.94
CA THR A 265 2.12 10.31 -24.17
C THR A 265 2.91 9.99 -22.89
N GLU A 266 2.39 10.30 -21.70
CA GLU A 266 3.04 9.98 -20.41
C GLU A 266 2.08 9.20 -19.50
N SER A 267 2.64 8.37 -18.61
CA SER A 267 1.87 7.38 -17.84
C SER A 267 0.78 8.03 -16.99
N PRO A 268 -0.48 7.56 -17.06
CA PRO A 268 -1.57 8.16 -16.31
C PRO A 268 -1.50 7.77 -14.82
N THR A 269 -0.80 8.58 -14.03
CA THR A 269 -0.70 8.44 -12.57
C THR A 269 -0.93 9.78 -11.87
N ASP A 270 -1.52 9.74 -10.67
CA ASP A 270 -1.69 10.88 -9.78
C ASP A 270 -0.42 11.16 -8.94
N ALA A 271 -0.53 12.06 -7.96
CA ALA A 271 0.57 12.48 -7.11
C ALA A 271 1.09 11.38 -6.16
N GLU A 272 0.34 10.28 -5.99
CA GLU A 272 0.71 9.12 -5.17
C GLU A 272 1.21 7.95 -6.04
N GLY A 273 1.16 8.09 -7.36
CA GLY A 273 1.60 7.09 -8.33
C GLY A 273 0.48 6.19 -8.86
N GLU A 274 -0.78 6.45 -8.49
CA GLU A 274 -1.93 5.61 -8.87
C GLU A 274 -2.69 6.14 -10.11
N PRO A 275 -3.29 5.27 -10.95
CA PRO A 275 -4.06 5.75 -12.10
C PRO A 275 -5.41 6.38 -11.72
N GLY A 276 -5.54 7.71 -11.86
CA GLY A 276 -6.80 8.43 -11.63
C GLY A 276 -7.98 7.93 -12.48
N GLU A 277 -9.22 8.30 -12.14
CA GLU A 277 -10.40 7.90 -12.92
C GLU A 277 -10.45 8.64 -14.29
N PRO A 278 -10.74 7.94 -15.42
CA PRO A 278 -10.86 8.59 -16.72
C PRO A 278 -11.94 9.69 -16.73
N PRO A 279 -11.76 10.75 -17.54
CA PRO A 279 -12.86 11.64 -17.86
C PRO A 279 -13.92 10.89 -18.67
N LEU A 280 -15.21 11.08 -18.32
CA LEU A 280 -16.32 10.44 -19.03
C LEU A 280 -16.45 10.99 -20.47
N PRO A 281 -16.21 10.18 -21.52
CA PRO A 281 -16.23 10.67 -22.90
C PRO A 281 -17.62 11.13 -23.34
N ALA A 282 -17.70 12.21 -24.11
CA ALA A 282 -18.96 12.76 -24.60
C ALA A 282 -19.74 11.77 -25.50
N SER A 283 -19.02 10.94 -26.24
CA SER A 283 -19.51 9.82 -27.04
C SER A 283 -20.24 8.77 -26.19
N VAL A 284 -19.58 8.26 -25.14
CA VAL A 284 -20.13 7.30 -24.17
C VAL A 284 -21.33 7.92 -23.43
N ARG A 285 -21.21 9.17 -22.97
CA ARG A 285 -22.31 9.93 -22.33
C ARG A 285 -23.53 9.99 -23.24
N ARG A 286 -23.36 10.34 -24.52
CA ARG A 286 -24.47 10.41 -25.50
C ARG A 286 -25.17 9.07 -25.68
N VAL A 287 -24.42 7.98 -25.84
CA VAL A 287 -24.99 6.63 -26.02
C VAL A 287 -25.81 6.21 -24.80
N VAL A 288 -25.31 6.45 -23.58
CA VAL A 288 -26.06 6.12 -22.37
C VAL A 288 -27.32 6.98 -22.25
N VAL A 289 -27.21 8.31 -22.39
CA VAL A 289 -28.34 9.24 -22.32
C VAL A 289 -29.44 8.90 -23.34
N GLU A 290 -29.09 8.46 -24.55
CA GLU A 290 -30.09 8.06 -25.54
C GLU A 290 -30.88 6.82 -25.12
N ARG A 291 -30.20 5.78 -24.59
CA ARG A 291 -30.89 4.61 -24.00
C ARG A 291 -31.81 5.02 -22.84
N LEU A 292 -31.40 6.01 -22.02
CA LEU A 292 -32.25 6.52 -20.94
C LEU A 292 -33.50 7.25 -21.46
N ARG A 293 -33.45 7.90 -22.64
CA ARG A 293 -34.62 8.57 -23.22
C ARG A 293 -35.71 7.58 -23.64
N GLY A 294 -35.32 6.45 -24.23
CA GLY A 294 -36.24 5.37 -24.61
C GLY A 294 -36.93 4.67 -23.43
N LEU A 295 -36.38 4.78 -22.22
CA LEU A 295 -36.96 4.14 -21.03
C LEU A 295 -38.23 4.84 -20.50
N PRO A 296 -39.27 4.08 -20.11
CA PRO A 296 -40.42 4.61 -19.37
C PRO A 296 -40.01 5.36 -18.08
N PRO A 297 -40.81 6.33 -17.57
CA PRO A 297 -40.45 7.12 -16.40
C PRO A 297 -40.05 6.31 -15.16
N ALA A 298 -40.79 5.25 -14.84
CA ALA A 298 -40.47 4.36 -13.72
C ALA A 298 -39.15 3.59 -13.92
N ALA A 299 -38.83 3.21 -15.17
CA ALA A 299 -37.56 2.57 -15.49
C ALA A 299 -36.38 3.54 -15.36
N ARG A 300 -36.54 4.81 -15.77
CA ARG A 300 -35.55 5.85 -15.50
C ARG A 300 -35.30 6.05 -14.00
N GLN A 301 -36.34 5.98 -13.16
CA GLN A 301 -36.19 6.08 -11.70
C GLN A 301 -35.43 4.89 -11.10
N VAL A 302 -35.66 3.65 -11.57
CA VAL A 302 -34.87 2.47 -11.17
C VAL A 302 -33.40 2.59 -11.59
N VAL A 303 -33.13 3.10 -12.80
CA VAL A 303 -31.76 3.32 -13.27
C VAL A 303 -31.07 4.44 -12.47
N ALA A 304 -31.76 5.53 -12.16
CA ALA A 304 -31.24 6.59 -11.29
C ALA A 304 -30.94 6.08 -9.86
N ALA A 305 -31.80 5.22 -9.31
CA ALA A 305 -31.58 4.56 -8.03
C ALA A 305 -30.32 3.69 -8.04
N ALA A 306 -30.13 2.85 -9.07
CA ALA A 306 -28.91 2.06 -9.25
C ALA A 306 -27.67 2.96 -9.40
N ALA A 307 -27.79 4.09 -10.12
CA ALA A 307 -26.66 4.98 -10.39
C ALA A 307 -26.15 5.64 -9.11
N VAL A 308 -27.10 6.04 -8.25
CA VAL A 308 -26.86 6.60 -6.92
C VAL A 308 -26.28 5.56 -5.96
N LEU A 309 -26.79 4.33 -5.94
CA LEU A 309 -26.36 3.25 -5.04
C LEU A 309 -24.91 2.80 -5.28
N GLY A 310 -24.40 2.91 -6.50
CA GLY A 310 -23.00 2.55 -6.80
C GLY A 310 -22.80 1.07 -7.08
N GLU A 311 -23.23 0.24 -6.14
CA GLU A 311 -23.01 -1.20 -6.07
C GLU A 311 -24.17 -2.04 -6.63
N PRO A 312 -23.96 -3.33 -6.93
CA PRO A 312 -25.04 -4.25 -7.31
C PRO A 312 -26.12 -4.32 -6.23
N ALA A 313 -27.38 -4.12 -6.63
CA ALA A 313 -28.52 -4.01 -5.71
C ALA A 313 -29.69 -4.92 -6.10
N PRO A 314 -30.35 -5.62 -5.16
CA PRO A 314 -31.56 -6.37 -5.44
C PRO A 314 -32.73 -5.43 -5.80
N VAL A 315 -33.72 -5.93 -6.51
CA VAL A 315 -34.84 -5.12 -7.04
C VAL A 315 -35.67 -4.46 -5.93
N GLU A 316 -35.75 -5.06 -4.75
CA GLU A 316 -36.40 -4.50 -3.57
C GLU A 316 -35.68 -3.22 -3.07
N LEU A 317 -34.34 -3.22 -3.07
CA LEU A 317 -33.53 -2.05 -2.72
C LEU A 317 -33.63 -0.96 -3.79
N LEU A 318 -33.59 -1.34 -5.07
CA LEU A 318 -33.77 -0.41 -6.20
C LEU A 318 -35.15 0.27 -6.15
N GLY A 319 -36.22 -0.48 -5.90
CA GLY A 319 -37.57 0.06 -5.75
C GLY A 319 -37.69 1.04 -4.58
N ALA A 320 -37.13 0.69 -3.42
CA ALA A 320 -37.13 1.55 -2.24
C ALA A 320 -36.41 2.90 -2.45
N VAL A 321 -35.34 2.93 -3.26
CA VAL A 321 -34.62 4.17 -3.60
C VAL A 321 -35.33 4.96 -4.71
N ALA A 322 -35.84 4.28 -5.74
CA ALA A 322 -36.67 4.88 -6.79
C ALA A 322 -37.96 5.51 -6.22
N GLY A 323 -38.47 4.97 -5.11
CA GLY A 323 -39.77 5.35 -4.51
C GLY A 323 -40.95 4.64 -5.16
N LEU A 324 -40.73 3.42 -5.65
CA LEU A 324 -41.71 2.60 -6.38
C LEU A 324 -42.16 1.41 -5.55
N GLY A 325 -43.41 0.98 -5.75
CA GLY A 325 -43.91 -0.29 -5.20
C GLY A 325 -43.27 -1.49 -5.90
N GLU A 326 -43.14 -2.61 -5.20
CA GLU A 326 -42.44 -3.80 -5.69
C GLU A 326 -42.90 -4.30 -7.09
N PRO A 327 -44.21 -4.43 -7.40
CA PRO A 327 -44.64 -4.88 -8.73
C PRO A 327 -44.31 -3.89 -9.85
N GLU A 328 -44.21 -2.60 -9.52
CA GLU A 328 -43.81 -1.55 -10.46
C GLU A 328 -42.30 -1.53 -10.65
N ALA A 329 -41.52 -1.66 -9.58
CA ALA A 329 -40.07 -1.81 -9.62
C ALA A 329 -39.64 -3.02 -10.47
N ARG A 330 -40.30 -4.18 -10.32
CA ARG A 330 -40.03 -5.38 -11.15
C ARG A 330 -40.32 -5.13 -12.65
N ARG A 331 -41.44 -4.46 -13.00
CA ARG A 331 -41.75 -4.08 -14.40
C ARG A 331 -40.77 -3.06 -14.98
N ALA A 332 -40.41 -2.05 -14.17
CA ALA A 332 -39.46 -0.99 -14.53
C ALA A 332 -38.05 -1.54 -14.76
N LEU A 333 -37.58 -2.43 -13.89
CA LEU A 333 -36.33 -3.16 -14.06
C LEU A 333 -36.34 -4.00 -15.35
N GLY A 334 -37.43 -4.71 -15.65
CA GLY A 334 -37.56 -5.48 -16.89
C GLY A 334 -37.39 -4.63 -18.16
N ALA A 335 -37.77 -3.35 -18.15
CA ALA A 335 -37.47 -2.42 -19.25
C ALA A 335 -35.98 -2.02 -19.28
N ALA A 336 -35.37 -1.70 -18.14
CA ALA A 336 -33.95 -1.36 -18.05
C ALA A 336 -33.01 -2.52 -18.45
N LEU A 337 -33.43 -3.77 -18.24
CA LEU A 337 -32.74 -4.97 -18.70
C LEU A 337 -32.85 -5.15 -20.23
N ARG A 338 -34.04 -4.98 -20.83
CA ARG A 338 -34.21 -5.08 -22.30
C ARG A 338 -33.40 -4.06 -23.08
N GLU A 339 -33.27 -2.84 -22.56
CA GLU A 339 -32.41 -1.79 -23.14
C GLU A 339 -30.90 -1.97 -22.83
N GLY A 340 -30.52 -3.01 -22.09
CA GLY A 340 -29.13 -3.27 -21.70
C GLY A 340 -28.49 -2.12 -20.91
N VAL A 341 -29.28 -1.41 -20.09
CA VAL A 341 -28.82 -0.30 -19.25
C VAL A 341 -28.39 -0.82 -17.87
N LEU A 342 -29.09 -1.84 -17.37
CA LEU A 342 -28.70 -2.63 -16.20
C LEU A 342 -28.55 -4.09 -16.62
N ARG A 343 -27.82 -4.88 -15.82
CA ARG A 343 -27.69 -6.32 -15.99
C ARG A 343 -27.64 -7.05 -14.64
N PRO A 344 -28.11 -8.32 -14.56
CA PRO A 344 -28.02 -9.10 -13.34
C PRO A 344 -26.57 -9.43 -12.95
N THR A 345 -26.34 -9.67 -11.67
CA THR A 345 -25.05 -10.06 -11.09
C THR A 345 -25.22 -11.30 -10.23
N GLY A 346 -24.44 -12.35 -10.53
CA GLY A 346 -24.62 -13.71 -10.00
C GLY A 346 -25.70 -14.49 -10.77
N SER A 347 -25.52 -15.78 -11.09
CA SER A 347 -24.43 -16.71 -10.75
C SER A 347 -23.30 -16.76 -11.80
N ASP A 348 -22.11 -17.22 -11.37
CA ASP A 348 -21.17 -17.85 -12.30
C ASP A 348 -21.88 -19.02 -12.99
N GLY A 349 -22.05 -18.86 -14.30
CA GLY A 349 -22.84 -19.72 -15.16
C GLY A 349 -22.22 -19.71 -16.54
N ALA A 350 -21.01 -20.27 -16.65
CA ALA A 350 -20.63 -20.90 -17.90
C ALA A 350 -21.67 -22.00 -18.15
N PHE A 351 -22.69 -21.71 -18.96
CA PHE A 351 -23.59 -22.73 -19.47
C PHE A 351 -22.72 -23.72 -20.26
N PRO A 352 -22.61 -24.98 -19.84
CA PRO A 352 -21.94 -25.98 -20.66
C PRO A 352 -22.85 -26.21 -21.87
N HIS A 353 -22.44 -25.69 -23.02
CA HIS A 353 -22.98 -26.13 -24.30
C HIS A 353 -22.51 -27.57 -24.53
N ASP A 354 -23.24 -28.54 -23.99
CA ASP A 354 -23.19 -29.93 -24.42
C ASP A 354 -24.63 -30.47 -24.51
N GLY A 355 -25.03 -30.85 -25.72
CA GLY A 355 -26.38 -31.32 -25.99
C GLY A 355 -26.51 -32.84 -25.82
N ALA A 356 -27.51 -33.28 -25.05
CA ALA A 356 -28.04 -34.64 -25.12
C ALA A 356 -29.57 -34.62 -24.95
N CYS A 357 -30.29 -35.05 -25.99
CA CYS A 357 -31.76 -35.05 -26.04
C CYS A 357 -32.41 -36.17 -25.21
N ALA A 358 -33.54 -35.86 -24.58
CA ALA A 358 -34.81 -36.63 -24.62
C ALA A 358 -35.91 -35.71 -24.01
N ARG A 359 -36.74 -35.02 -24.80
CA ARG A 359 -37.95 -35.47 -25.51
C ARG A 359 -39.01 -36.19 -24.65
N ASP A 360 -40.23 -35.69 -24.82
CA ASP A 360 -41.56 -36.18 -24.43
C ASP A 360 -42.02 -35.86 -22.99
N GLY A 361 -43.21 -35.30 -22.75
CA GLY A 361 -44.22 -34.76 -23.67
C GLY A 361 -45.59 -34.55 -23.00
N ALA A 362 -46.34 -33.55 -23.46
CA ALA A 362 -47.79 -33.33 -23.25
C ALA A 362 -48.36 -33.05 -21.83
N CYS A 363 -48.62 -31.76 -21.58
CA CYS A 363 -49.94 -31.20 -21.23
C CYS A 363 -50.96 -31.96 -20.33
N ALA A 364 -51.22 -31.32 -19.17
CA ALA A 364 -52.52 -30.68 -18.81
C ALA A 364 -53.52 -31.36 -17.83
N ARG A 365 -54.06 -30.47 -16.98
CA ARG A 365 -55.29 -30.51 -16.14
C ARG A 365 -55.27 -31.25 -14.79
N ASP A 366 -55.54 -30.44 -13.77
CA ASP A 366 -56.59 -30.58 -12.73
C ASP A 366 -56.85 -31.96 -12.10
N GLY A 367 -56.74 -32.04 -10.77
CA GLY A 367 -57.47 -33.07 -10.00
C GLY A 367 -56.79 -33.58 -8.74
N ALA A 368 -56.97 -32.83 -7.65
CA ALA A 368 -57.31 -33.24 -6.28
C ALA A 368 -56.99 -34.66 -5.72
N TYR A 369 -56.87 -34.68 -4.38
CA TYR A 369 -56.92 -35.80 -3.43
C TYR A 369 -55.67 -36.66 -3.22
N ALA A 370 -55.25 -36.67 -1.95
CA ALA A 370 -54.45 -37.72 -1.36
C ALA A 370 -55.24 -39.02 -1.23
N CYS A 371 -54.58 -40.17 -1.36
CA CYS A 371 -54.58 -41.20 -0.31
C CYS A 371 -53.54 -42.33 -0.53
N ALA A 372 -53.00 -42.84 0.57
CA ALA A 372 -52.70 -44.25 0.84
C ALA A 372 -51.69 -45.09 -0.01
N ARG A 373 -50.64 -45.52 0.72
CA ARG A 373 -50.26 -46.93 1.01
C ARG A 373 -49.18 -47.67 0.19
N ASP A 374 -48.18 -48.09 0.98
CA ASP A 374 -47.66 -49.46 1.18
C ASP A 374 -47.02 -50.28 0.04
N GLY A 375 -46.02 -51.09 0.42
CA GLY A 375 -45.50 -52.21 -0.39
C GLY A 375 -44.15 -51.92 -1.06
N ALA A 376 -43.02 -51.80 -0.36
CA ALA A 376 -42.28 -52.87 0.33
C ALA A 376 -41.56 -53.87 -0.61
N ALA A 377 -40.25 -54.04 -0.34
CA ALA A 377 -39.38 -55.15 -0.73
C ALA A 377 -39.03 -55.35 -2.23
N ALA A 378 -37.88 -55.91 -2.62
CA ALA A 378 -36.57 -56.10 -1.98
C ALA A 378 -35.63 -56.80 -3.02
N ARG A 379 -34.33 -56.91 -2.68
CA ARG A 379 -33.35 -57.86 -3.27
C ARG A 379 -32.86 -57.53 -4.69
N SER A 380 -31.66 -57.95 -5.13
CA SER A 380 -30.40 -58.34 -4.44
C SER A 380 -29.31 -58.64 -5.49
N SER A 381 -28.10 -59.01 -5.02
CA SER A 381 -26.92 -59.53 -5.77
C SER A 381 -26.12 -58.47 -6.56
N ALA A 382 -24.81 -58.27 -6.41
CA ALA A 382 -23.64 -59.09 -5.99
C ALA A 382 -22.80 -59.67 -7.14
N GLY A 383 -21.48 -59.75 -6.93
CA GLY A 383 -20.45 -60.07 -7.94
C GLY A 383 -19.60 -58.83 -8.26
N ALA A 384 -18.45 -58.51 -7.65
CA ALA A 384 -17.27 -59.26 -7.20
C ALA A 384 -16.09 -59.19 -8.20
N ASP A 385 -14.88 -59.34 -7.65
CA ASP A 385 -13.55 -59.46 -8.27
C ASP A 385 -12.86 -58.20 -8.86
N ALA A 386 -11.52 -58.07 -8.90
CA ALA A 386 -10.50 -58.24 -7.84
C ALA A 386 -9.06 -57.99 -8.37
N PHE A 387 -8.24 -57.24 -7.61
CA PHE A 387 -6.75 -57.35 -7.53
C PHE A 387 -5.89 -56.94 -8.79
N PRO A 388 -4.54 -56.77 -8.70
CA PRO A 388 -3.90 -55.55 -8.14
C PRO A 388 -2.54 -55.12 -8.80
N ARG A 389 -1.74 -54.33 -8.05
CA ARG A 389 -0.27 -54.06 -8.10
C ARG A 389 0.15 -52.74 -8.77
N ASP A 390 1.21 -52.03 -8.32
CA ASP A 390 2.02 -52.08 -7.06
C ASP A 390 2.82 -50.76 -6.97
N GLY A 391 3.36 -50.40 -5.79
CA GLY A 391 4.50 -49.45 -5.71
C GLY A 391 4.38 -48.22 -4.78
N ALA A 392 4.58 -48.48 -3.48
CA ALA A 392 5.44 -47.78 -2.50
C ALA A 392 6.10 -46.41 -2.89
N TYR A 393 6.24 -45.43 -1.98
CA TYR A 393 6.73 -45.56 -0.60
C TYR A 393 5.97 -44.72 0.45
N ALA A 394 6.08 -45.12 1.72
CA ALA A 394 5.62 -44.43 2.92
C ALA A 394 6.63 -44.61 4.07
N ARG A 395 6.33 -44.01 5.24
CA ARG A 395 6.98 -44.04 6.59
C ARG A 395 7.63 -42.71 7.00
N ASP A 396 7.57 -42.24 8.24
CA ASP A 396 6.82 -42.57 9.48
C ASP A 396 6.78 -41.27 10.33
N GLY A 397 5.92 -41.07 11.34
CA GLY A 397 4.88 -41.91 11.92
C GLY A 397 4.10 -41.12 13.01
N ALA A 398 2.98 -41.67 13.48
CA ALA A 398 2.06 -41.01 14.43
C ALA A 398 1.66 -41.93 15.59
N TYR A 399 1.20 -41.36 16.71
CA TYR A 399 0.43 -41.99 17.81
C TYR A 399 -0.31 -40.85 18.57
N ALA A 400 -1.51 -40.96 19.15
CA ALA A 400 -2.67 -41.87 19.07
C ALA A 400 -3.83 -41.19 19.91
N ARG A 401 -5.11 -41.14 19.47
CA ARG A 401 -6.25 -42.06 19.80
C ARG A 401 -6.51 -42.29 21.31
N ASP A 402 -7.73 -42.39 21.87
CA ASP A 402 -9.17 -42.34 21.45
C ASP A 402 -10.02 -41.95 22.71
N GLY A 403 -11.34 -41.69 22.74
CA GLY A 403 -12.42 -41.61 21.73
C GLY A 403 -13.85 -41.73 22.35
N ALA A 404 -14.90 -41.56 21.52
CA ALA A 404 -16.34 -41.89 21.72
C ALA A 404 -17.27 -41.03 22.64
N CYS A 405 -18.54 -40.91 22.19
CA CYS A 405 -19.67 -40.15 22.75
C CYS A 405 -20.45 -40.86 23.89
N ALA A 406 -21.15 -40.10 24.76
CA ALA A 406 -22.61 -40.27 25.02
C ALA A 406 -23.26 -39.21 25.97
N ARG A 407 -24.36 -38.61 25.47
CA ARG A 407 -25.62 -38.14 26.09
C ARG A 407 -25.84 -37.93 27.62
N ASP A 408 -26.55 -36.82 27.88
CA ASP A 408 -27.70 -36.61 28.80
C ASP A 408 -27.56 -36.71 30.34
N GLY A 409 -27.36 -35.55 30.99
CA GLY A 409 -28.34 -34.94 31.91
C GLY A 409 -28.51 -35.42 33.37
N ALA A 410 -28.04 -34.62 34.35
CA ALA A 410 -28.74 -34.28 35.61
C ALA A 410 -28.02 -33.15 36.40
N CYS A 411 -28.77 -32.30 37.11
CA CYS A 411 -28.23 -31.36 38.13
C CYS A 411 -27.84 -32.14 39.41
N ALA A 412 -26.92 -31.73 40.29
CA ALA A 412 -26.83 -30.43 40.98
C ALA A 412 -25.61 -30.35 41.93
N ARG A 413 -25.11 -29.13 42.21
CA ARG A 413 -24.35 -28.66 43.43
C ARG A 413 -23.06 -29.43 43.80
N ASP A 414 -21.90 -28.82 44.07
CA ASP A 414 -21.57 -27.61 44.86
C ASP A 414 -20.20 -27.04 44.43
N GLY A 415 -19.83 -25.84 44.91
CA GLY A 415 -18.42 -25.42 45.02
C GLY A 415 -17.98 -24.12 44.31
N ALA A 416 -18.10 -23.00 45.02
CA ALA A 416 -17.27 -21.79 44.92
C ALA A 416 -16.95 -21.16 43.54
N CYS A 417 -17.69 -20.11 43.19
CA CYS A 417 -17.15 -18.96 42.45
C CYS A 417 -17.19 -17.72 43.35
N ALA A 418 -16.06 -17.02 43.46
CA ALA A 418 -15.97 -15.77 44.22
C ALA A 418 -16.77 -14.64 43.53
N ARG A 419 -17.31 -13.73 44.35
CA ARG A 419 -18.01 -12.52 43.90
C ARG A 419 -17.15 -11.29 44.13
N ASP A 420 -17.75 -10.15 43.76
CA ASP A 420 -17.37 -8.77 44.05
C ASP A 420 -16.25 -8.25 43.12
N GLY A 421 -16.35 -7.07 42.50
CA GLY A 421 -17.36 -6.00 42.49
C GLY A 421 -16.71 -4.75 41.85
N ALA A 422 -17.37 -3.65 41.50
CA ALA A 422 -18.80 -3.33 41.39
C ALA A 422 -18.93 -2.15 40.39
N CYS A 423 -20.04 -2.04 39.65
CA CYS A 423 -20.28 -0.90 38.76
C CYS A 423 -21.18 0.12 39.48
N ALA A 424 -20.66 1.32 39.75
CA ALA A 424 -21.36 2.33 40.55
C ALA A 424 -22.43 3.06 39.72
N CYS A 425 -23.70 2.68 39.91
CA CYS A 425 -24.85 3.47 39.47
C CYS A 425 -25.23 4.47 40.57
N SER A 426 -25.19 5.77 40.27
CA SER A 426 -25.76 6.80 41.13
C SER A 426 -27.24 7.01 40.79
N SER A 427 -28.12 6.80 41.77
CA SER A 427 -29.49 7.31 41.75
C SER A 427 -29.54 8.65 42.50
N ASP A 428 -30.31 9.62 42.00
CA ASP A 428 -31.47 10.16 42.72
C ASP A 428 -32.13 11.36 42.01
N ALA A 429 -33.34 11.68 42.48
CA ALA A 429 -34.18 12.85 42.21
C ALA A 429 -35.01 12.87 40.91
N ALA A 430 -36.25 12.40 41.03
CA ALA A 430 -37.35 12.69 40.10
C ALA A 430 -38.19 13.88 40.58
N HIS A 431 -38.54 14.82 39.70
CA HIS A 431 -39.71 15.70 39.90
C HIS A 431 -40.32 16.22 38.59
N ALA A 432 -41.63 15.97 38.46
CA ALA A 432 -42.70 16.71 37.74
C ALA A 432 -42.56 17.16 36.26
N LEU A 433 -43.61 16.84 35.49
CA LEU A 433 -43.92 17.31 34.13
C LEU A 433 -44.37 18.79 34.11
N PRO A 434 -44.41 19.46 32.94
CA PRO A 434 -45.58 19.36 32.07
C PRO A 434 -45.26 18.94 30.62
N ARG A 435 -46.32 18.52 29.91
CA ARG A 435 -46.29 18.16 28.49
C ARG A 435 -46.33 19.41 27.61
N ASP A 436 -45.57 19.41 26.53
CA ASP A 436 -45.95 20.14 25.30
C ASP A 436 -45.58 19.32 24.05
N SER A 437 -46.23 19.64 22.93
CA SER A 437 -46.58 18.63 21.92
C SER A 437 -45.80 18.66 20.60
N ALA A 438 -45.74 17.47 19.99
CA ALA A 438 -45.53 17.17 18.57
C ALA A 438 -44.09 17.13 18.00
N CYS A 439 -43.92 16.27 16.98
CA CYS A 439 -42.75 16.13 16.09
C CYS A 439 -41.45 15.48 16.64
N ALA A 440 -41.53 14.24 17.16
CA ALA A 440 -40.32 13.41 17.40
C ALA A 440 -40.54 11.88 17.29
N HIS A 441 -41.14 11.38 16.20
CA HIS A 441 -41.15 9.96 15.85
C HIS A 441 -40.69 9.75 14.40
N ASP A 442 -39.38 9.60 14.22
CA ASP A 442 -38.82 8.72 13.18
C ASP A 442 -37.31 8.48 13.42
N VAL A 443 -36.90 7.22 13.32
CA VAL A 443 -35.50 6.72 13.48
C VAL A 443 -34.89 6.86 14.89
N ALA A 444 -35.43 6.09 15.84
CA ALA A 444 -34.60 5.52 16.90
C ALA A 444 -33.90 4.27 16.35
N ALA A 445 -32.57 4.28 16.26
CA ALA A 445 -31.79 3.04 16.11
C ALA A 445 -31.78 2.32 17.47
N PRO A 446 -31.85 0.98 17.53
CA PRO A 446 -31.86 0.26 18.81
C PRO A 446 -30.47 0.30 19.46
N CYS A 447 -30.30 1.23 20.40
CA CYS A 447 -29.24 1.17 21.39
C CYS A 447 -29.77 0.44 22.63
N SER A 448 -29.38 -0.82 22.78
CA SER A 448 -29.50 -1.57 24.04
C SER A 448 -28.22 -2.37 24.26
N SER A 449 -27.32 -1.79 25.05
CA SER A 449 -26.19 -2.51 25.63
C SER A 449 -26.70 -3.32 26.83
N ASP A 450 -27.18 -4.54 26.57
CA ASP A 450 -27.36 -5.55 27.61
C ASP A 450 -27.24 -6.95 26.99
N GLY A 451 -26.36 -7.77 27.56
CA GLY A 451 -26.08 -9.12 27.08
C GLY A 451 -27.10 -10.12 27.61
N ALA A 452 -28.14 -10.41 26.82
CA ALA A 452 -29.02 -11.55 27.05
C ALA A 452 -29.43 -12.21 25.73
N CYS A 453 -29.15 -13.50 25.59
CA CYS A 453 -29.61 -14.30 24.44
C CYS A 453 -31.14 -14.43 24.46
N ALA A 454 -31.84 -13.60 23.68
CA ALA A 454 -33.24 -13.78 23.34
C ALA A 454 -33.34 -14.48 21.97
N SER A 455 -34.03 -15.61 21.91
CA SER A 455 -34.29 -16.32 20.68
C SER A 455 -35.16 -15.49 19.71
N PRO A 456 -34.96 -15.59 18.39
CA PRO A 456 -35.79 -14.88 17.43
C PRO A 456 -37.21 -15.46 17.47
N ARG A 457 -38.20 -14.62 17.78
CA ARG A 457 -39.61 -14.94 17.53
C ARG A 457 -39.89 -14.74 16.04
N ASP A 458 -40.65 -15.66 15.45
CA ASP A 458 -40.98 -15.66 14.04
C ASP A 458 -41.64 -14.35 13.58
N GLY A 459 -40.87 -13.58 12.80
CA GLY A 459 -41.36 -12.51 11.95
C GLY A 459 -40.85 -12.78 10.55
N ALA A 460 -41.75 -12.95 9.58
CA ALA A 460 -41.41 -13.39 8.24
C ALA A 460 -40.46 -12.39 7.54
N HIS A 461 -39.17 -12.71 7.51
CA HIS A 461 -38.22 -12.05 6.64
C HIS A 461 -38.56 -12.38 5.18
N ALA A 462 -39.01 -11.37 4.44
CA ALA A 462 -39.11 -11.49 2.98
C ALA A 462 -37.70 -11.78 2.44
N SER A 463 -37.52 -12.98 1.88
CA SER A 463 -36.29 -13.38 1.21
C SER A 463 -36.04 -12.42 0.05
N LEU A 464 -35.00 -11.59 0.15
CA LEU A 464 -34.52 -10.78 -0.97
C LEU A 464 -34.24 -11.70 -2.16
N SER A 465 -34.56 -11.24 -3.37
CA SER A 465 -34.14 -11.95 -4.57
C SER A 465 -32.62 -12.11 -4.57
N THR A 466 -32.11 -13.32 -4.78
CA THR A 466 -30.67 -13.62 -4.81
C THR A 466 -29.96 -12.96 -6.00
N THR A 467 -30.71 -12.48 -6.99
CA THR A 467 -30.18 -11.73 -8.14
C THR A 467 -30.11 -10.24 -7.80
N ALA A 468 -28.90 -9.72 -7.66
CA ALA A 468 -28.65 -8.29 -7.65
C ALA A 468 -28.49 -7.76 -9.10
N PHE A 469 -28.61 -6.44 -9.27
CA PHE A 469 -28.55 -5.78 -10.57
C PHE A 469 -27.60 -4.58 -10.51
N ALA A 470 -26.76 -4.43 -11.54
CA ALA A 470 -25.74 -3.40 -11.62
C ALA A 470 -25.67 -2.76 -13.01
N PHE A 471 -24.90 -1.69 -13.13
CA PHE A 471 -24.53 -1.16 -14.43
C PHE A 471 -23.52 -2.08 -15.14
N PRO A 472 -23.53 -2.11 -16.49
CA PRO A 472 -22.52 -2.82 -17.27
C PRO A 472 -21.06 -2.47 -16.95
N TYR A 473 -20.80 -1.22 -16.56
CA TYR A 473 -19.47 -0.70 -16.22
C TYR A 473 -19.58 0.68 -15.56
N ALA A 474 -18.52 1.12 -14.86
CA ALA A 474 -18.59 2.33 -14.04
C ALA A 474 -18.83 3.62 -14.84
N LEU A 475 -18.31 3.74 -16.07
CA LEU A 475 -18.58 4.91 -16.92
C LEU A 475 -20.06 5.01 -17.34
N ALA A 476 -20.76 3.89 -17.55
CA ALA A 476 -22.21 3.90 -17.79
C ALA A 476 -22.97 4.36 -16.54
N ARG A 477 -22.56 3.88 -15.36
CA ARG A 477 -23.12 4.34 -14.07
C ARG A 477 -22.95 5.84 -13.89
N ARG A 478 -21.75 6.36 -14.16
CA ARG A 478 -21.41 7.79 -14.06
C ARG A 478 -22.21 8.62 -15.06
N ALA A 479 -22.35 8.16 -16.31
CA ALA A 479 -23.18 8.83 -17.31
C ALA A 479 -24.67 8.89 -16.91
N ALA A 480 -25.20 7.82 -16.31
CA ALA A 480 -26.56 7.81 -15.80
C ALA A 480 -26.73 8.70 -14.54
N TYR A 481 -25.75 8.71 -13.63
CA TYR A 481 -25.74 9.60 -12.47
C TYR A 481 -25.67 11.08 -12.86
N ASP A 482 -24.81 11.42 -13.83
CA ASP A 482 -24.70 12.76 -14.42
C ASP A 482 -26.01 13.21 -15.09
N ALA A 483 -26.80 12.27 -15.63
CA ALA A 483 -28.10 12.54 -16.24
C ALA A 483 -29.24 12.76 -15.22
N VAL A 484 -29.06 12.38 -13.95
CA VAL A 484 -30.01 12.72 -12.87
C VAL A 484 -29.93 14.23 -12.63
N ALA A 485 -31.09 14.90 -12.56
CA ALA A 485 -31.16 16.32 -12.31
C ALA A 485 -30.56 16.68 -10.94
N GLU A 486 -29.78 17.76 -10.87
CA GLU A 486 -29.04 18.14 -9.67
C GLU A 486 -29.91 18.25 -8.39
N PRO A 487 -31.15 18.81 -8.43
CA PRO A 487 -32.03 18.84 -7.26
C PRO A 487 -32.53 17.45 -6.79
N GLU A 488 -32.55 16.45 -7.67
CA GLU A 488 -33.03 15.10 -7.36
C GLU A 488 -31.96 14.23 -6.69
N ARG A 489 -30.66 14.49 -6.97
CA ARG A 489 -29.56 13.67 -6.45
C ARG A 489 -29.54 13.61 -4.90
N PRO A 490 -29.68 14.71 -4.14
CA PRO A 490 -29.74 14.64 -2.67
C PRO A 490 -30.93 13.84 -2.15
N VAL A 491 -32.07 13.88 -2.85
CA VAL A 491 -33.29 13.12 -2.49
C VAL A 491 -33.06 11.62 -2.67
N LEU A 492 -32.49 11.22 -3.80
CA LEU A 492 -32.15 9.81 -4.06
C LEU A 492 -31.06 9.31 -3.10
N HIS A 493 -30.04 10.12 -2.80
CA HIS A 493 -29.03 9.78 -1.79
C HIS A 493 -29.65 9.61 -0.38
N LEU A 494 -30.60 10.47 0.02
CA LEU A 494 -31.31 10.31 1.29
C LEU A 494 -32.15 9.02 1.32
N ARG A 495 -32.79 8.65 0.20
CA ARG A 495 -33.53 7.39 0.09
C ARG A 495 -32.59 6.18 0.13
N ALA A 496 -31.45 6.23 -0.55
CA ALA A 496 -30.42 5.19 -0.52
C ALA A 496 -29.90 4.93 0.90
N ALA A 497 -29.49 5.97 1.65
CA ALA A 497 -29.07 5.83 3.04
C ALA A 497 -30.15 5.14 3.91
N ARG A 498 -31.42 5.54 3.75
CA ARG A 498 -32.57 4.98 4.47
C ARG A 498 -32.98 3.57 4.01
N ALA A 499 -32.66 3.18 2.79
CA ALA A 499 -33.01 1.86 2.26
C ALA A 499 -31.92 0.84 2.63
N LEU A 500 -30.64 1.20 2.48
CA LEU A 500 -29.51 0.40 2.97
C LEU A 500 -29.64 0.09 4.47
N ALA A 501 -30.02 1.08 5.29
CA ALA A 501 -30.25 0.91 6.72
C ALA A 501 -31.50 0.08 7.09
N ARG A 502 -32.35 -0.30 6.13
CA ARG A 502 -33.57 -1.12 6.35
C ARG A 502 -33.50 -2.50 5.71
N HIS A 503 -32.80 -2.64 4.59
CA HIS A 503 -32.82 -3.85 3.76
C HIS A 503 -31.50 -4.64 3.75
N MET A 504 -30.41 -4.12 4.33
CA MET A 504 -29.12 -4.84 4.37
C MET A 504 -28.66 -5.13 5.79
N SER A 505 -28.15 -6.35 6.00
CA SER A 505 -27.42 -6.76 7.20
C SER A 505 -26.22 -7.63 6.77
N PRO A 506 -25.00 -7.39 7.28
CA PRO A 506 -24.61 -6.29 8.17
C PRO A 506 -24.70 -4.92 7.47
N PHE A 507 -24.96 -3.86 8.25
CA PHE A 507 -25.09 -2.50 7.70
C PHE A 507 -23.77 -1.97 7.13
N PRO A 508 -23.72 -1.52 5.86
CA PRO A 508 -22.54 -0.90 5.24
C PRO A 508 -22.40 0.56 5.70
N LEU A 509 -22.00 0.75 6.96
CA LEU A 509 -22.03 2.06 7.65
C LEU A 509 -21.26 3.17 6.94
N ALA A 510 -20.08 2.88 6.37
CA ALA A 510 -19.31 3.86 5.60
C ALA A 510 -20.02 4.30 4.31
N GLY A 511 -20.62 3.36 3.57
CA GLY A 511 -21.43 3.68 2.38
C GLY A 511 -22.66 4.50 2.73
N ILE A 512 -23.37 4.13 3.81
CA ILE A 512 -24.52 4.90 4.33
C ILE A 512 -24.10 6.33 4.70
N ALA A 513 -22.91 6.53 5.27
CA ALA A 513 -22.39 7.86 5.58
C ALA A 513 -22.16 8.71 4.33
N GLU A 514 -21.55 8.16 3.28
CA GLU A 514 -21.35 8.85 2.00
C GLU A 514 -22.68 9.26 1.35
N HIS A 515 -23.71 8.41 1.42
CA HIS A 515 -25.06 8.79 0.99
C HIS A 515 -25.64 9.94 1.84
N TYR A 516 -25.49 9.93 3.16
CA TYR A 516 -25.93 11.06 3.99
C TYR A 516 -25.16 12.35 3.69
N ARG A 517 -23.84 12.27 3.43
CA ARG A 517 -23.02 13.41 3.02
C ARG A 517 -23.55 14.05 1.74
N ARG A 518 -23.74 13.26 0.68
CA ARG A 518 -24.31 13.72 -0.61
C ARG A 518 -25.77 14.19 -0.52
N ALA A 519 -26.51 13.74 0.50
CA ALA A 519 -27.85 14.24 0.82
C ALA A 519 -27.87 15.55 1.62
N GLY A 520 -26.72 16.15 1.93
CA GLY A 520 -26.65 17.32 2.81
C GLY A 520 -27.11 17.01 4.24
N ARG A 521 -26.68 15.86 4.77
CA ARG A 521 -27.01 15.37 6.13
C ARG A 521 -25.73 15.01 6.92
N PRO A 522 -24.84 16.01 7.17
CA PRO A 522 -23.52 15.78 7.76
C PRO A 522 -23.57 15.15 9.16
N VAL A 523 -24.54 15.54 9.99
CA VAL A 523 -24.74 14.96 11.34
C VAL A 523 -25.07 13.47 11.29
N GLN A 524 -25.88 13.03 10.32
CA GLN A 524 -26.18 11.62 10.11
C GLN A 524 -24.96 10.87 9.56
N ALA A 525 -24.21 11.47 8.64
CA ALA A 525 -22.96 10.90 8.12
C ALA A 525 -21.94 10.67 9.25
N ALA A 526 -21.70 11.67 10.10
CA ALA A 526 -20.79 11.58 11.23
C ALA A 526 -21.19 10.48 12.24
N ARG A 527 -22.49 10.27 12.49
CA ARG A 527 -22.98 9.15 13.33
C ARG A 527 -22.68 7.78 12.71
N CYS A 528 -22.86 7.64 11.40
CA CYS A 528 -22.54 6.40 10.68
C CYS A 528 -21.03 6.13 10.65
N LEU A 529 -20.20 7.16 10.48
CA LEU A 529 -18.74 7.07 10.56
C LEU A 529 -18.25 6.72 11.97
N GLU A 530 -18.82 7.33 13.02
CA GLU A 530 -18.53 6.93 14.41
C GLU A 530 -18.87 5.45 14.63
N ALA A 531 -20.04 4.98 14.17
CA ALA A 531 -20.44 3.59 14.30
C ALA A 531 -19.53 2.63 13.51
N ALA A 532 -19.07 3.04 12.32
CA ALA A 532 -18.10 2.28 11.52
C ALA A 532 -16.74 2.20 12.22
N GLY A 533 -16.25 3.32 12.77
CA GLY A 533 -15.01 3.38 13.54
C GLY A 533 -15.05 2.54 14.81
N ASN A 534 -16.20 2.49 15.50
CA ASN A 534 -16.40 1.59 16.65
C ASN A 534 -16.26 0.12 16.26
N ARG A 535 -16.77 -0.27 15.09
CA ARG A 535 -16.67 -1.65 14.57
C ARG A 535 -15.22 -1.98 14.23
N ALA A 536 -14.56 -1.17 13.42
CA ALA A 536 -13.14 -1.35 13.07
C ALA A 536 -12.23 -1.41 14.31
N ALA A 537 -12.49 -0.59 15.33
CA ALA A 537 -11.75 -0.63 16.59
C ALA A 537 -12.01 -1.93 17.40
N GLY A 538 -13.23 -2.46 17.35
CA GLY A 538 -13.57 -3.76 17.95
C GLY A 538 -12.96 -4.95 17.21
N ASP A 539 -12.80 -4.83 15.89
CA ASP A 539 -12.13 -5.81 15.02
C ASP A 539 -10.59 -5.71 15.09
N GLY A 540 -10.04 -4.75 15.84
CA GLY A 540 -8.60 -4.53 16.03
C GLY A 540 -7.90 -3.65 14.98
N ASP A 541 -8.62 -3.17 13.97
CA ASP A 541 -8.08 -2.28 12.93
C ASP A 541 -8.07 -0.82 13.42
N ALA A 542 -7.02 -0.47 14.18
CA ALA A 542 -6.79 0.88 14.67
C ALA A 542 -6.61 1.91 13.53
N GLY A 543 -6.08 1.50 12.38
CA GLY A 543 -5.83 2.38 11.22
C GLY A 543 -7.14 2.83 10.59
N LEU A 544 -7.99 1.89 10.20
CA LEU A 544 -9.31 2.16 9.66
C LEU A 544 -10.21 2.87 10.68
N ALA A 545 -10.19 2.45 11.94
CA ALA A 545 -10.97 3.09 13.00
C ALA A 545 -10.62 4.57 13.14
N ALA A 546 -9.34 4.91 13.22
CA ALA A 546 -8.88 6.27 13.40
C ALA A 546 -9.11 7.13 12.13
N ALA A 547 -9.00 6.55 10.92
CA ALA A 547 -9.41 7.22 9.68
C ALA A 547 -10.92 7.56 9.67
N LEU A 548 -11.77 6.62 10.09
CA LEU A 548 -13.23 6.81 10.17
C LEU A 548 -13.63 7.84 11.23
N TYR A 549 -12.98 7.87 12.40
CA TYR A 549 -13.21 8.92 13.40
C TYR A 549 -12.74 10.31 12.92
N LEU A 550 -11.60 10.39 12.23
CA LEU A 550 -11.12 11.64 11.64
C LEU A 550 -12.10 12.18 10.59
N ASP A 551 -12.63 11.32 9.72
CA ASP A 551 -13.69 11.70 8.77
C ASP A 551 -14.99 12.07 9.52
N ALA A 552 -15.37 11.35 10.57
CA ALA A 552 -16.52 11.71 11.40
C ALA A 552 -16.41 13.14 11.97
N LEU A 553 -15.23 13.56 12.45
CA LEU A 553 -14.98 14.93 12.90
C LEU A 553 -15.08 15.96 11.77
N ARG A 554 -14.55 15.66 10.58
CA ARG A 554 -14.65 16.52 9.38
C ARG A 554 -16.10 16.77 8.94
N ASN A 555 -17.00 15.83 9.21
CA ASN A 555 -18.43 15.96 8.91
C ASN A 555 -19.21 16.74 9.99
N GLY A 556 -18.54 17.54 10.84
CA GLY A 556 -19.17 18.52 11.74
C GLY A 556 -20.20 17.93 12.73
N PRO A 557 -19.82 16.95 13.57
CA PRO A 557 -20.73 16.35 14.53
C PRO A 557 -21.16 17.37 15.62
N PRO A 558 -22.35 17.24 16.21
CA PRO A 558 -22.79 18.08 17.34
C PRO A 558 -21.81 18.00 18.51
N PRO A 559 -21.67 19.03 19.37
CA PRO A 559 -20.60 19.12 20.37
C PRO A 559 -20.37 17.85 21.20
N VAL A 560 -21.42 17.30 21.83
CA VAL A 560 -21.32 16.06 22.64
C VAL A 560 -20.82 14.85 21.83
N ALA A 561 -21.15 14.78 20.54
CA ALA A 561 -20.68 13.71 19.65
C ALA A 561 -19.24 13.99 19.15
N ARG A 562 -18.90 15.25 18.82
CA ARG A 562 -17.54 15.66 18.46
C ARG A 562 -16.55 15.29 19.56
N ASP A 563 -16.89 15.67 20.79
CA ASP A 563 -16.03 15.51 21.96
C ASP A 563 -15.81 14.01 22.26
N ARG A 564 -16.86 13.19 22.14
CA ARG A 564 -16.78 11.72 22.24
C ARG A 564 -15.97 11.07 21.10
N VAL A 565 -16.14 11.53 19.86
CA VAL A 565 -15.41 11.00 18.69
C VAL A 565 -13.94 11.39 18.75
N ALA A 566 -13.61 12.60 19.20
CA ALA A 566 -12.24 13.05 19.40
C ALA A 566 -11.52 12.21 20.47
N LEU A 567 -12.20 11.89 21.57
CA LEU A 567 -11.66 10.99 22.59
C LEU A 567 -11.40 9.57 22.05
N LYS A 568 -12.34 9.02 21.26
CA LYS A 568 -12.15 7.73 20.58
C LYS A 568 -10.96 7.76 19.63
N LEU A 569 -10.86 8.79 18.78
CA LEU A 569 -9.74 9.02 17.87
C LEU A 569 -8.41 9.05 18.62
N ALA A 570 -8.32 9.85 19.69
CA ALA A 570 -7.09 9.98 20.49
C ALA A 570 -6.63 8.64 21.08
N ARG A 571 -7.57 7.79 21.53
CA ARG A 571 -7.27 6.45 22.08
C ARG A 571 -6.74 5.48 21.02
N VAL A 572 -7.38 5.41 19.85
CA VAL A 572 -6.92 4.49 18.78
C VAL A 572 -5.69 5.00 18.03
N ALA A 573 -5.48 6.32 17.99
CA ALA A 573 -4.36 6.94 17.27
C ALA A 573 -2.97 6.55 17.81
N LEU A 574 -2.84 6.20 19.10
CA LEU A 574 -1.56 5.72 19.64
C LEU A 574 -1.04 4.47 18.92
N ASN A 575 -1.96 3.63 18.42
CA ASN A 575 -1.67 2.36 17.74
C ASN A 575 -1.81 2.47 16.20
N ALA A 576 -2.05 3.67 15.66
CA ALA A 576 -2.23 3.92 14.23
C ALA A 576 -1.27 5.01 13.73
N ARG A 577 -0.74 4.86 12.51
CA ARG A 577 0.15 5.84 11.87
C ARG A 577 -0.64 6.69 10.87
N LEU A 578 -1.25 7.79 11.31
CA LEU A 578 -2.13 8.64 10.48
C LEU A 578 -1.59 10.05 10.19
N GLY A 579 -0.29 10.24 10.33
CA GLY A 579 0.40 11.47 9.96
C GLY A 579 -0.09 12.73 10.70
N PRO A 580 0.19 13.93 10.18
CA PRO A 580 -0.06 15.19 10.89
C PRO A 580 -1.55 15.56 11.01
N GLN A 581 -2.45 14.85 10.32
CA GLN A 581 -3.87 15.18 10.25
C GLN A 581 -4.61 14.93 11.58
N VAL A 582 -4.21 13.87 12.31
CA VAL A 582 -4.83 13.53 13.61
C VAL A 582 -4.44 14.53 14.71
N PRO A 583 -3.17 14.87 14.94
CA PRO A 583 -2.80 15.94 15.88
C PRO A 583 -3.51 17.27 15.60
N ALA A 584 -3.64 17.66 14.33
CA ALA A 584 -4.34 18.89 13.95
C ALA A 584 -5.83 18.86 14.31
N ALA A 585 -6.52 17.74 14.04
CA ALA A 585 -7.93 17.58 14.39
C ALA A 585 -8.16 17.57 15.91
N LEU A 586 -7.30 16.91 16.69
CA LEU A 586 -7.40 16.89 18.15
C LEU A 586 -7.17 18.29 18.77
N ARG A 587 -6.17 19.05 18.28
CA ARG A 587 -5.95 20.45 18.67
C ARG A 587 -7.18 21.32 18.36
N GLN A 588 -7.74 21.20 17.16
CA GLN A 588 -8.94 21.95 16.77
C GLN A 588 -10.15 21.69 17.69
N VAL A 589 -10.31 20.47 18.21
CA VAL A 589 -11.39 20.14 19.17
C VAL A 589 -11.09 20.73 20.55
N LEU A 590 -9.84 20.68 21.02
CA LEU A 590 -9.40 21.30 22.28
C LEU A 590 -9.62 22.83 22.27
N ASP A 591 -9.33 23.49 21.15
CA ASP A 591 -9.48 24.94 20.98
C ASP A 591 -10.94 25.42 20.99
N GLN A 592 -11.92 24.52 20.89
CA GLN A 592 -13.35 24.86 20.82
C GLN A 592 -14.06 24.95 22.18
N HIS A 593 -13.31 24.84 23.29
CA HIS A 593 -13.72 25.20 24.67
C HIS A 593 -15.05 24.59 25.19
N SER A 594 -15.55 23.49 24.62
CA SER A 594 -16.76 22.80 25.10
C SER A 594 -16.49 21.62 26.05
N LEU A 595 -15.24 21.14 26.07
CA LEU A 595 -14.86 19.93 26.78
C LEU A 595 -14.90 20.17 28.29
N GLY A 596 -15.50 19.24 29.01
CA GLY A 596 -15.26 19.13 30.46
C GLY A 596 -13.81 18.72 30.76
N PRO A 597 -13.35 18.89 32.01
CA PRO A 597 -11.96 18.64 32.38
C PRO A 597 -11.51 17.22 32.04
N GLY A 598 -12.32 16.18 32.31
CA GLY A 598 -11.94 14.80 31.99
C GLY A 598 -11.60 14.54 30.52
N PRO A 599 -12.54 14.76 29.57
CA PRO A 599 -12.25 14.63 28.15
C PRO A 599 -11.12 15.56 27.64
N SER A 600 -11.01 16.78 28.16
CA SER A 600 -9.91 17.70 27.81
C SER A 600 -8.55 17.13 28.23
N GLY A 601 -8.41 16.76 29.50
CA GLY A 601 -7.18 16.19 30.05
C GLY A 601 -6.78 14.88 29.38
N GLU A 602 -7.73 13.97 29.13
CA GLU A 602 -7.41 12.70 28.46
C GLU A 602 -7.00 12.92 27.00
N ILE A 603 -7.69 13.78 26.24
CA ILE A 603 -7.29 14.12 24.86
C ILE A 603 -5.91 14.77 24.84
N ARG A 604 -5.59 15.69 25.77
CA ARG A 604 -4.27 16.33 25.86
C ARG A 604 -3.15 15.34 26.20
N LEU A 605 -3.37 14.44 27.15
CA LEU A 605 -2.41 13.37 27.49
C LEU A 605 -2.15 12.46 26.28
N LEU A 606 -3.20 12.00 25.61
CA LEU A 606 -3.09 11.11 24.45
C LEU A 606 -2.48 11.82 23.24
N LEU A 607 -2.84 13.08 22.98
CA LEU A 607 -2.23 13.93 21.95
C LEU A 607 -0.74 14.17 22.24
N GLY A 608 -0.38 14.49 23.48
CA GLY A 608 1.01 14.68 23.88
C GLY A 608 1.83 13.40 23.68
N LEU A 609 1.29 12.24 24.06
CA LEU A 609 1.91 10.93 23.79
C LEU A 609 2.02 10.63 22.28
N LEU A 610 1.00 10.98 21.48
CA LEU A 610 1.02 10.84 20.03
C LEU A 610 2.11 11.71 19.40
N LEU A 611 2.20 12.98 19.80
CA LEU A 611 3.25 13.91 19.37
C LEU A 611 4.63 13.38 19.73
N ARG A 612 4.77 12.88 20.97
CA ARG A 612 5.99 12.27 21.51
C ARG A 612 6.48 11.09 20.66
N ASN A 613 5.57 10.20 20.30
CA ASN A 613 5.90 8.92 19.68
C ASN A 613 5.96 8.97 18.15
N GLN A 614 5.23 9.89 17.50
CA GLN A 614 5.01 9.86 16.04
C GLN A 614 5.35 11.15 15.28
N SER A 615 5.51 12.31 15.94
CA SER A 615 5.66 13.61 15.25
C SER A 615 7.04 14.26 15.35
N GLY A 616 7.89 13.76 16.25
CA GLY A 616 9.20 14.36 16.56
C GLY A 616 9.15 15.69 17.34
N ALA A 617 7.97 16.21 17.67
CA ALA A 617 7.77 17.47 18.39
C ALA A 617 7.98 17.33 19.92
N GLY A 618 9.21 17.03 20.34
CA GLY A 618 9.53 16.64 21.72
C GLY A 618 9.11 17.63 22.82
N VAL A 619 9.27 18.95 22.60
CA VAL A 619 8.87 19.98 23.59
C VAL A 619 7.36 20.21 23.59
N GLU A 620 6.74 20.32 22.41
CA GLU A 620 5.27 20.48 22.29
C GLU A 620 4.52 19.32 22.92
N ALA A 621 5.06 18.10 22.79
CA ALA A 621 4.53 16.90 23.44
C ALA A 621 4.51 17.05 24.97
N LEU A 622 5.62 17.50 25.58
CA LEU A 622 5.70 17.72 27.03
C LEU A 622 4.76 18.84 27.48
N GLU A 623 4.62 19.92 26.71
CA GLU A 623 3.68 21.01 27.00
C GLU A 623 2.22 20.53 27.02
N GLU A 624 1.79 19.73 26.05
CA GLU A 624 0.43 19.19 26.03
C GLU A 624 0.17 18.19 27.18
N ILE A 625 1.13 17.32 27.52
CA ILE A 625 0.97 16.43 28.68
C ILE A 625 0.91 17.24 29.99
N ALA A 626 1.72 18.28 30.15
CA ALA A 626 1.66 19.14 31.33
C ALA A 626 0.35 19.93 31.44
N ARG A 627 -0.18 20.42 30.29
CA ARG A 627 -1.51 21.06 30.23
C ARG A 627 -2.65 20.12 30.60
N ALA A 628 -2.48 18.80 30.44
CA ALA A 628 -3.47 17.81 30.86
C ALA A 628 -3.60 17.67 32.39
N VAL A 629 -2.55 17.94 33.16
CA VAL A 629 -2.50 17.59 34.60
C VAL A 629 -3.62 18.24 35.42
N PRO A 630 -3.92 19.55 35.34
CA PRO A 630 -4.98 20.17 36.14
C PRO A 630 -6.36 19.59 35.82
N ASP A 631 -6.62 19.34 34.55
CA ASP A 631 -7.87 18.74 34.04
C ASP A 631 -8.03 17.28 34.50
N LEU A 632 -6.93 16.51 34.50
CA LEU A 632 -6.92 15.13 34.97
C LEU A 632 -7.09 15.02 36.49
N LEU A 633 -6.52 15.93 37.28
CA LEU A 633 -6.67 15.95 38.75
C LEU A 633 -8.14 16.08 39.20
N VAL A 634 -9.00 16.66 38.36
CA VAL A 634 -10.44 16.75 38.65
C VAL A 634 -11.18 15.41 38.51
N VAL A 635 -10.63 14.45 37.73
CA VAL A 635 -11.34 13.22 37.35
C VAL A 635 -10.62 11.89 37.65
N SER A 636 -9.29 11.89 37.75
CA SER A 636 -8.48 10.71 38.07
C SER A 636 -7.08 11.14 38.49
N THR A 637 -6.81 11.05 39.79
CA THR A 637 -5.47 11.24 40.36
C THR A 637 -4.47 10.29 39.71
N GLY A 638 -4.84 9.02 39.47
CA GLY A 638 -4.01 8.04 38.78
C GLY A 638 -3.52 8.48 37.40
N GLN A 639 -4.39 9.03 36.54
CA GLN A 639 -3.98 9.54 35.23
C GLN A 639 -3.16 10.84 35.33
N ALA A 640 -3.48 11.73 36.28
CA ALA A 640 -2.71 12.94 36.51
C ALA A 640 -1.27 12.64 36.97
N VAL A 641 -1.10 11.72 37.94
CA VAL A 641 0.20 11.27 38.43
C VAL A 641 0.98 10.54 37.34
N ARG A 642 0.30 9.73 36.50
CA ARG A 642 0.91 9.14 35.31
C ARG A 642 1.39 10.20 34.31
N ALA A 643 0.61 11.23 34.05
CA ALA A 643 0.99 12.34 33.17
C ALA A 643 2.22 13.10 33.70
N LEU A 644 2.25 13.41 35.01
CA LEU A 644 3.40 14.00 35.69
C LEU A 644 4.65 13.12 35.55
N ALA A 645 4.55 11.83 35.87
CA ALA A 645 5.68 10.89 35.83
C ALA A 645 6.22 10.68 34.40
N ILE A 646 5.37 10.71 33.37
CA ILE A 646 5.81 10.66 31.96
C ILE A 646 6.54 11.95 31.57
N THR A 647 6.03 13.11 31.99
CA THR A 647 6.62 14.43 31.71
C THR A 647 7.93 14.67 32.48
N ALA A 648 8.10 13.98 33.62
CA ALA A 648 9.32 13.97 34.40
C ALA A 648 10.51 13.24 33.73
N ILE A 649 10.29 12.51 32.63
CA ILE A 649 11.39 11.90 31.86
C ILE A 649 12.15 13.01 31.11
N PRO A 650 13.42 13.29 31.44
CA PRO A 650 14.13 14.46 30.92
C PRO A 650 14.69 14.23 29.50
N SER A 651 14.96 15.33 28.79
CA SER A 651 15.52 15.33 27.43
C SER A 651 16.49 16.50 27.22
N LEU A 652 17.54 16.34 26.41
CA LEU A 652 18.48 17.42 26.09
C LEU A 652 17.84 18.51 25.21
N LYS A 653 16.85 18.11 24.39
CA LYS A 653 15.99 19.02 23.62
C LYS A 653 14.83 19.58 24.47
N GLY A 654 14.57 19.02 25.65
CA GLY A 654 13.46 19.35 26.56
C GLY A 654 13.69 20.57 27.49
N TRP A 655 13.04 20.54 28.66
CA TRP A 655 13.13 21.58 29.69
C TRP A 655 14.36 21.42 30.60
N PRO A 656 14.64 22.35 31.53
CA PRO A 656 15.66 22.15 32.55
C PRO A 656 15.38 20.93 33.43
N VAL A 657 16.42 20.19 33.79
CA VAL A 657 16.36 19.01 34.67
C VAL A 657 15.72 19.33 36.03
N GLY A 658 15.86 20.57 36.51
CA GLY A 658 15.18 21.05 37.72
C GLY A 658 13.65 21.01 37.62
N GLU A 659 13.08 21.28 36.44
CA GLU A 659 11.63 21.22 36.21
C GLU A 659 11.14 19.77 36.14
N HIS A 660 11.87 18.90 35.45
CA HIS A 660 11.59 17.47 35.45
C HIS A 660 11.62 16.87 36.87
N ARG A 661 12.56 17.30 37.73
CA ARG A 661 12.60 16.92 39.15
C ARG A 661 11.41 17.47 39.95
N ARG A 662 10.97 18.71 39.67
CA ARG A 662 9.77 19.32 40.30
C ARG A 662 8.51 18.51 40.00
N LEU A 663 8.34 18.14 38.73
CA LEU A 663 7.20 17.32 38.27
C LEU A 663 7.25 15.90 38.86
N LEU A 664 8.44 15.32 39.00
CA LEU A 664 8.60 14.01 39.63
C LEU A 664 8.23 14.05 41.12
N ALA A 665 8.72 15.04 41.87
CA ALA A 665 8.41 15.17 43.29
C ALA A 665 6.90 15.37 43.54
N GLU A 666 6.20 16.07 42.64
CA GLU A 666 4.73 16.20 42.70
C GLU A 666 4.02 14.87 42.37
N ALA A 667 4.53 14.09 41.42
CA ALA A 667 4.03 12.74 41.16
C ALA A 667 4.23 11.80 42.37
N GLU A 668 5.40 11.86 43.01
CA GLU A 668 5.71 11.09 44.22
C GLU A 668 4.83 11.49 45.41
N ARG A 669 4.56 12.80 45.59
CA ARG A 669 3.68 13.32 46.63
C ARG A 669 2.24 12.78 46.51
N LEU A 670 1.75 12.64 45.28
CA LEU A 670 0.40 12.18 44.96
C LEU A 670 0.29 10.66 44.76
N LEU A 671 1.42 9.94 44.63
CA LEU A 671 1.43 8.49 44.41
C LEU A 671 0.64 7.67 45.46
N PRO A 672 0.62 8.02 46.76
CA PRO A 672 -0.22 7.32 47.74
C PRO A 672 -1.73 7.48 47.52
N GLU A 673 -2.17 8.49 46.76
CA GLU A 673 -3.57 8.76 46.42
C GLU A 673 -4.03 8.05 45.13
N VAL A 674 -3.11 7.44 44.39
CA VAL A 674 -3.44 6.56 43.25
C VAL A 674 -3.95 5.24 43.82
N GLU A 675 -5.16 4.81 43.45
CA GLU A 675 -5.71 3.52 43.89
C GLU A 675 -5.42 2.40 42.87
N GLU A 676 -5.39 2.70 41.58
CA GLU A 676 -5.29 1.72 40.50
C GLU A 676 -3.88 1.13 40.36
N GLU A 677 -3.74 -0.19 40.56
CA GLU A 677 -2.45 -0.90 40.58
C GLU A 677 -1.65 -0.79 39.27
N ASP A 678 -2.34 -0.84 38.12
CA ASP A 678 -1.70 -0.68 36.80
C ASP A 678 -1.11 0.73 36.62
N LEU A 679 -1.79 1.77 37.12
CA LEU A 679 -1.31 3.15 37.04
C LEU A 679 -0.18 3.37 38.04
N ARG A 680 -0.31 2.86 39.26
CA ARG A 680 0.75 2.86 40.29
C ARG A 680 2.03 2.20 39.77
N SER A 681 1.92 1.03 39.14
CA SER A 681 3.02 0.30 38.49
C SER A 681 3.66 1.12 37.36
N ALA A 682 2.85 1.75 36.49
CA ALA A 682 3.35 2.59 35.41
C ALA A 682 4.06 3.87 35.92
N VAL A 683 3.59 4.45 37.03
CA VAL A 683 4.23 5.61 37.67
C VAL A 683 5.58 5.21 38.26
N LEU A 684 5.66 4.11 39.01
CA LEU A 684 6.92 3.59 39.58
C LEU A 684 7.97 3.33 38.48
N ALA A 685 7.55 2.72 37.37
CA ALA A 685 8.42 2.50 36.21
C ALA A 685 8.98 3.81 35.60
N ASN A 686 8.12 4.82 35.44
CA ASN A 686 8.55 6.13 34.92
C ASN A 686 9.41 6.91 35.93
N ARG A 687 9.12 6.81 37.24
CA ARG A 687 9.92 7.37 38.33
C ARG A 687 11.34 6.82 38.32
N ALA A 688 11.49 5.49 38.32
CA ALA A 688 12.79 4.83 38.25
C ALA A 688 13.58 5.25 36.99
N THR A 689 12.90 5.35 35.84
CA THR A 689 13.47 5.85 34.58
C THR A 689 13.96 7.29 34.70
N ALA A 690 13.13 8.21 35.23
CA ALA A 690 13.45 9.63 35.34
C ALA A 690 14.64 9.87 36.29
N LEU A 691 14.64 9.23 37.47
CA LEU A 691 15.76 9.30 38.43
C LEU A 691 17.06 8.78 37.81
N ALA A 692 17.01 7.63 37.13
CA ALA A 692 18.18 7.05 36.47
C ALA A 692 18.71 7.96 35.35
N LEU A 693 17.86 8.54 34.50
CA LEU A 693 18.30 9.47 33.46
C LEU A 693 18.89 10.77 34.02
N MET A 694 18.47 11.21 35.21
CA MET A 694 19.04 12.36 35.93
C MET A 694 20.34 12.04 36.70
N GLY A 695 20.77 10.78 36.76
CA GLY A 695 21.87 10.35 37.61
C GLY A 695 21.60 10.61 39.09
N ASP A 696 20.35 10.46 39.54
CA ASP A 696 20.01 10.64 40.95
C ASP A 696 20.40 9.38 41.76
N PRO A 697 21.09 9.51 42.92
CA PRO A 697 21.51 8.36 43.71
C PRO A 697 20.36 7.43 44.14
N SER A 698 19.15 7.99 44.35
CA SER A 698 17.95 7.24 44.73
C SER A 698 17.36 6.37 43.60
N ALA A 699 17.84 6.52 42.36
CA ALA A 699 17.31 5.81 41.19
C ALA A 699 17.30 4.28 41.37
N TRP A 700 18.30 3.74 42.05
CA TRP A 700 18.47 2.29 42.18
C TRP A 700 17.62 1.69 43.30
N GLU A 701 17.25 2.49 44.29
CA GLU A 701 16.22 2.17 45.28
C GLU A 701 14.85 2.17 44.58
N ALA A 702 14.55 3.20 43.77
CA ALA A 702 13.34 3.25 42.95
C ALA A 702 13.21 2.11 41.92
N VAL A 703 14.33 1.49 41.49
CA VAL A 703 14.32 0.27 40.68
C VAL A 703 14.02 -0.99 41.51
N ALA A 704 14.40 -1.02 42.80
CA ALA A 704 14.03 -2.10 43.71
C ALA A 704 12.56 -2.04 44.12
N ASP A 705 11.96 -0.84 44.14
CA ASP A 705 10.52 -0.61 44.35
C ASP A 705 9.62 -1.09 43.18
N LEU A 706 10.20 -1.56 42.06
CA LEU A 706 9.41 -1.99 40.90
C LEU A 706 8.66 -3.31 41.18
N PRO A 707 7.36 -3.40 40.88
CA PRO A 707 6.57 -4.62 41.12
C PRO A 707 7.13 -5.86 40.42
N GLU A 708 7.23 -6.98 41.14
CA GLU A 708 7.62 -8.28 40.54
C GLU A 708 6.62 -8.76 39.48
N THR A 709 5.38 -8.27 39.53
CA THR A 709 4.30 -8.52 38.57
C THR A 709 4.48 -7.78 37.24
N LEU A 710 5.43 -6.85 37.13
CA LEU A 710 5.64 -6.04 35.93
C LEU A 710 6.08 -6.91 34.74
N THR A 711 5.20 -7.05 33.75
CA THR A 711 5.35 -7.96 32.60
C THR A 711 5.03 -7.26 31.27
N GLY A 712 5.16 -7.98 30.15
CA GLY A 712 4.78 -7.52 28.82
C GLY A 712 5.49 -6.23 28.36
N GLU A 713 4.75 -5.36 27.68
CA GLU A 713 5.25 -4.08 27.15
C GLU A 713 5.86 -3.17 28.22
N ALA A 714 5.20 -3.03 29.37
CA ALA A 714 5.62 -2.11 30.42
C ALA A 714 7.01 -2.51 30.98
N ALA A 715 7.23 -3.82 31.18
CA ALA A 715 8.52 -4.36 31.55
C ALA A 715 9.60 -4.12 30.48
N ALA A 716 9.29 -4.41 29.20
CA ALA A 716 10.23 -4.19 28.10
C ALA A 716 10.69 -2.73 28.03
N ARG A 717 9.75 -1.77 28.08
CA ARG A 717 10.04 -0.34 28.00
C ARG A 717 10.84 0.18 29.20
N VAL A 718 10.50 -0.20 30.44
CA VAL A 718 11.26 0.27 31.61
C VAL A 718 12.68 -0.30 31.62
N TYR A 719 12.85 -1.59 31.32
CA TYR A 719 14.17 -2.20 31.36
C TYR A 719 15.07 -1.76 30.21
N ALA A 720 14.53 -1.41 29.04
CA ALA A 720 15.29 -0.76 27.97
C ALA A 720 15.80 0.64 28.40
N ASN A 721 14.90 1.49 28.91
CA ASN A 721 15.25 2.81 29.46
C ASN A 721 16.35 2.71 30.54
N LEU A 722 16.19 1.81 31.51
CA LEU A 722 17.15 1.59 32.58
C LEU A 722 18.48 1.03 32.06
N ALA A 723 18.48 0.17 31.04
CA ALA A 723 19.70 -0.34 30.40
C ALA A 723 20.49 0.79 29.72
N GLY A 724 19.82 1.67 28.98
CA GLY A 724 20.41 2.84 28.32
C GLY A 724 20.91 3.90 29.31
N ALA A 725 20.14 4.20 30.36
CA ALA A 725 20.55 5.10 31.44
C ALA A 725 21.79 4.55 32.18
N ALA A 726 21.76 3.28 32.58
CA ALA A 726 22.91 2.63 33.23
C ALA A 726 24.15 2.58 32.32
N ASN A 727 24.00 2.34 31.01
CA ASN A 727 25.11 2.41 30.06
C ASN A 727 25.73 3.82 30.05
N SER A 728 24.89 4.84 29.88
CA SER A 728 25.31 6.23 29.73
C SER A 728 26.00 6.78 30.98
N LEU A 729 25.46 6.47 32.17
CA LEU A 729 26.03 6.85 33.46
C LEU A 729 27.34 6.13 33.80
N GLY A 730 27.57 4.92 33.28
CA GLY A 730 28.73 4.08 33.63
C GLY A 730 28.43 3.03 34.71
N HIS A 731 27.38 2.24 34.55
CA HIS A 731 27.11 1.06 35.35
C HIS A 731 26.99 -0.19 34.44
N PRO A 732 28.10 -0.76 33.95
CA PRO A 732 28.09 -1.79 32.92
C PRO A 732 27.35 -3.07 33.34
N GLU A 733 27.49 -3.51 34.59
CA GLU A 733 26.78 -4.68 35.13
C GLU A 733 25.26 -4.46 35.19
N ARG A 734 24.81 -3.30 35.69
CA ARG A 734 23.39 -2.94 35.74
C ARG A 734 22.82 -2.85 34.33
N SER A 735 23.54 -2.22 33.40
CA SER A 735 23.12 -2.13 32.00
C SER A 735 22.90 -3.52 31.39
N ARG A 736 23.85 -4.45 31.56
CA ARG A 736 23.68 -5.85 31.11
C ARG A 736 22.48 -6.55 31.76
N THR A 737 22.28 -6.38 33.06
CA THR A 737 21.14 -6.97 33.79
C THR A 737 19.81 -6.46 33.26
N PHE A 738 19.65 -5.16 33.07
CA PHE A 738 18.43 -4.58 32.54
C PHE A 738 18.22 -4.95 31.06
N GLN A 739 19.27 -4.94 30.24
CA GLN A 739 19.21 -5.36 28.84
C GLN A 739 18.72 -6.82 28.71
N ALA A 740 19.19 -7.72 29.58
CA ALA A 740 18.73 -9.11 29.62
C ALA A 740 17.26 -9.25 30.07
N ARG A 741 16.79 -8.39 31.00
CA ARG A 741 15.36 -8.33 31.39
C ARG A 741 14.48 -7.80 30.25
N ALA A 742 14.92 -6.75 29.55
CA ALA A 742 14.23 -6.19 28.40
C ALA A 742 14.05 -7.23 27.27
N TRP A 743 15.14 -7.89 26.88
CA TRP A 743 15.10 -9.00 25.90
C TRP A 743 14.25 -10.21 26.35
N ARG A 744 14.04 -10.40 27.65
CA ARG A 744 13.11 -11.44 28.16
C ARG A 744 11.66 -11.00 27.96
N ALA A 745 11.31 -9.77 28.35
CA ALA A 745 9.95 -9.23 28.26
C ALA A 745 9.45 -9.12 26.80
N VAL A 746 10.32 -8.73 25.86
CA VAL A 746 9.95 -8.63 24.45
C VAL A 746 9.71 -10.01 23.82
N ARG A 747 10.53 -11.02 24.11
CA ARG A 747 10.35 -12.39 23.58
C ARG A 747 9.05 -13.05 24.02
N THR A 748 8.43 -12.58 25.10
CA THR A 748 7.12 -13.06 25.57
C THR A 748 5.95 -12.25 25.02
N ASN A 749 6.19 -11.14 24.33
CA ASN A 749 5.17 -10.16 23.95
C ASN A 749 5.57 -9.43 22.65
N HIS A 750 5.58 -10.19 21.54
CA HIS A 750 6.05 -9.76 20.22
C HIS A 750 5.43 -8.42 19.78
N ALA A 751 6.23 -7.37 19.83
CA ALA A 751 5.84 -6.02 19.45
C ALA A 751 7.04 -5.37 18.71
N PRO A 752 6.98 -5.21 17.37
CA PRO A 752 8.13 -4.77 16.58
C PRO A 752 8.78 -3.45 17.03
N TYR A 753 7.98 -2.52 17.57
CA TYR A 753 8.48 -1.27 18.15
C TYR A 753 9.34 -1.49 19.42
N LEU A 754 9.00 -2.47 20.25
CA LEU A 754 9.78 -2.81 21.45
C LEU A 754 11.02 -3.62 21.10
N GLU A 755 10.94 -4.50 20.10
CA GLU A 755 12.11 -5.17 19.53
C GLU A 755 13.13 -4.15 19.03
N ALA A 756 12.68 -3.13 18.30
CA ALA A 756 13.51 -2.01 17.85
C ALA A 756 14.19 -1.28 19.01
N PHE A 757 13.41 -0.87 20.02
CA PHE A 757 13.95 -0.12 21.16
C PHE A 757 15.03 -0.91 21.93
N VAL A 758 14.76 -2.20 22.17
CA VAL A 758 15.68 -3.07 22.91
C VAL A 758 16.93 -3.37 22.07
N GLU A 759 16.81 -3.48 20.75
CA GLU A 759 17.96 -3.65 19.85
C GLU A 759 18.85 -2.40 19.80
N THR A 760 18.31 -1.20 19.55
CA THR A 760 19.15 0.00 19.40
C THR A 760 19.88 0.34 20.70
N THR A 761 19.24 0.15 21.85
CA THR A 761 19.88 0.26 23.17
C THR A 761 21.10 -0.66 23.30
N ASP A 762 21.00 -1.94 22.88
CA ASP A 762 22.14 -2.88 22.91
C ASP A 762 23.19 -2.56 21.84
N VAL A 763 22.82 -1.99 20.69
CA VAL A 763 23.76 -1.52 19.66
C VAL A 763 24.61 -0.35 20.20
N VAL A 764 23.99 0.62 20.90
CA VAL A 764 24.69 1.72 21.58
C VAL A 764 25.59 1.21 22.71
N ALA A 765 25.11 0.28 23.55
CA ALA A 765 25.90 -0.32 24.62
C ALA A 765 27.06 -1.19 24.07
N ALA A 766 26.87 -1.90 22.96
CA ALA A 766 27.92 -2.65 22.29
C ALA A 766 29.02 -1.74 21.73
N PHE A 767 28.66 -0.56 21.19
CA PHE A 767 29.65 0.44 20.80
C PHE A 767 30.41 0.98 22.02
N THR A 768 29.68 1.39 23.06
CA THR A 768 30.23 1.98 24.30
C THR A 768 31.24 1.05 24.97
N ASN A 769 30.97 -0.26 25.01
CA ASN A 769 31.82 -1.24 25.68
C ASN A 769 32.86 -1.90 24.75
N GLY A 770 33.20 -1.27 23.60
CA GLY A 770 34.23 -1.76 22.67
C GLY A 770 33.90 -3.05 21.91
N ARG A 771 32.65 -3.55 21.95
CA ARG A 771 32.22 -4.80 21.30
C ARG A 771 31.94 -4.59 19.80
N TRP A 772 32.91 -4.05 19.06
CA TRP A 772 32.71 -3.55 17.69
C TRP A 772 32.72 -4.64 16.59
N LYS A 773 33.27 -5.83 16.88
CA LYS A 773 33.37 -6.93 15.92
C LYS A 773 31.99 -7.36 15.40
N GLY A 774 31.73 -7.06 14.12
CA GLY A 774 30.44 -7.33 13.46
C GLY A 774 29.31 -6.34 13.78
N LEU A 775 29.56 -5.34 14.64
CA LEU A 775 28.55 -4.38 15.10
C LEU A 775 28.07 -3.46 13.96
N LEU A 776 28.95 -3.07 13.04
CA LEU A 776 28.60 -2.19 11.92
C LEU A 776 27.46 -2.77 11.07
N GLY A 777 27.56 -4.04 10.69
CA GLY A 777 26.50 -4.71 9.92
C GLY A 777 25.21 -4.94 10.69
N ARG A 778 25.24 -4.89 12.04
CA ARG A 778 24.03 -4.91 12.87
C ARG A 778 23.39 -3.52 12.95
N ALA A 779 24.19 -2.48 13.15
CA ALA A 779 23.73 -1.09 13.13
C ALA A 779 23.13 -0.72 11.76
N GLU A 780 23.72 -1.18 10.66
CA GLU A 780 23.20 -0.96 9.29
C GLU A 780 21.86 -1.68 9.04
N ARG A 781 21.63 -2.86 9.64
CA ARG A 781 20.29 -3.50 9.59
C ARG A 781 19.27 -2.73 10.41
N ALA A 782 19.62 -2.30 11.63
CA ALA A 782 18.74 -1.49 12.47
C ALA A 782 18.40 -0.13 11.82
N GLU A 783 19.37 0.50 11.16
CA GLU A 783 19.19 1.76 10.43
C GLU A 783 18.16 1.61 9.30
N ALA A 784 18.29 0.56 8.48
CA ALA A 784 17.36 0.26 7.40
C ALA A 784 15.98 -0.22 7.90
N GLN A 785 15.91 -0.94 9.01
CA GLN A 785 14.67 -1.52 9.55
C GLN A 785 13.80 -0.50 10.29
N TYR A 786 14.40 0.51 10.93
CA TYR A 786 13.71 1.40 11.87
C TYR A 786 13.51 2.83 11.38
N GLN A 787 13.59 3.08 10.06
CA GLN A 787 13.45 4.41 9.44
C GLN A 787 12.17 5.17 9.87
N ASP A 788 11.08 4.45 10.14
CA ASP A 788 9.80 5.02 10.61
C ASP A 788 9.76 5.40 12.10
N VAL A 789 10.82 5.12 12.88
CA VAL A 789 10.88 5.36 14.32
C VAL A 789 12.06 6.30 14.63
N PRO A 790 11.85 7.63 14.66
CA PRO A 790 12.94 8.61 14.54
C PRO A 790 14.08 8.46 15.54
N ASP A 791 13.79 8.28 16.84
CA ASP A 791 14.84 8.18 17.86
C ASP A 791 15.66 6.89 17.73
N PHE A 792 15.06 5.75 17.36
CA PHE A 792 15.78 4.48 17.16
C PHE A 792 16.60 4.50 15.86
N HIS A 793 16.05 5.09 14.79
CA HIS A 793 16.81 5.35 13.56
C HIS A 793 18.01 6.28 13.84
N ALA A 794 17.85 7.30 14.69
CA ALA A 794 18.92 8.21 15.09
C ALA A 794 20.04 7.50 15.88
N GLU A 795 19.71 6.60 16.80
CA GLU A 795 20.70 5.77 17.52
C GLU A 795 21.47 4.82 16.58
N ALA A 796 20.77 4.18 15.63
CA ALA A 796 21.41 3.33 14.63
C ALA A 796 22.34 4.13 13.71
N LEU A 797 21.89 5.28 13.19
CA LEU A 797 22.70 6.23 12.42
C LEU A 797 23.93 6.73 13.18
N LEU A 798 23.78 7.02 14.48
CA LEU A 798 24.88 7.41 15.36
C LEU A 798 25.96 6.32 15.37
N VAL A 799 25.59 5.08 15.69
CA VAL A 799 26.56 3.97 15.79
C VAL A 799 27.16 3.62 14.41
N CYS A 800 26.39 3.68 13.33
CA CYS A 800 26.91 3.60 11.96
C CYS A 800 27.95 4.70 11.70
N GLY A 801 27.65 5.97 12.03
CA GLY A 801 28.57 7.10 11.86
C GLY A 801 29.87 6.93 12.65
N LEU A 802 29.78 6.55 13.92
CA LEU A 802 30.92 6.31 14.80
C LEU A 802 31.78 5.14 14.31
N LEU A 803 31.19 4.00 13.94
CA LEU A 803 31.95 2.86 13.42
C LEU A 803 32.57 3.14 12.05
N ARG A 804 31.91 3.92 11.17
CA ARG A 804 32.46 4.37 9.89
C ARG A 804 33.64 5.33 10.07
N LEU A 805 33.63 6.14 11.14
CA LEU A 805 34.80 6.92 11.57
C LEU A 805 35.92 5.98 12.05
N HIS A 806 35.71 5.26 13.15
CA HIS A 806 36.80 4.57 13.85
C HIS A 806 37.33 3.34 13.10
N THR A 807 36.48 2.51 12.51
CA THR A 807 36.89 1.24 11.87
C THR A 807 37.28 1.36 10.39
N LYS A 808 36.93 2.48 9.72
CA LYS A 808 37.17 2.68 8.27
C LYS A 808 37.85 4.01 7.93
N GLY A 809 37.97 4.96 8.87
CA GLY A 809 38.52 6.30 8.60
C GLY A 809 37.67 7.14 7.64
N GLN A 810 36.40 6.79 7.44
CA GLN A 810 35.52 7.42 6.43
C GLN A 810 34.89 8.71 6.98
N THR A 811 35.73 9.70 7.31
CA THR A 811 35.35 10.96 7.98
C THR A 811 34.17 11.68 7.33
N ASP A 812 34.13 11.79 6.00
CA ASP A 812 33.03 12.45 5.27
C ASP A 812 31.71 11.67 5.33
N VAL A 813 31.77 10.33 5.36
CA VAL A 813 30.59 9.48 5.50
C VAL A 813 30.08 9.54 6.93
N ALA A 814 30.99 9.40 7.90
CA ALA A 814 30.70 9.52 9.32
C ALA A 814 30.01 10.85 9.63
N ARG A 815 30.58 11.98 9.20
CA ARG A 815 29.99 13.31 9.43
C ARG A 815 28.55 13.40 8.90
N ARG A 816 28.26 12.90 7.69
CA ARG A 816 26.90 12.92 7.13
C ARG A 816 25.91 12.08 7.94
N LEU A 817 26.31 10.89 8.37
CA LEU A 817 25.49 10.00 9.20
C LEU A 817 25.21 10.62 10.59
N LEU A 818 26.23 11.20 11.22
CA LEU A 818 26.10 11.90 12.51
C LEU A 818 25.21 13.14 12.41
N GLU A 819 25.35 13.94 11.34
CA GLU A 819 24.47 15.08 11.06
C GLU A 819 23.02 14.64 10.78
N GLN A 820 22.81 13.47 10.15
CA GLN A 820 21.49 12.89 9.95
C GLN A 820 20.88 12.45 11.29
N ALA A 821 21.62 11.71 12.12
CA ALA A 821 21.19 11.29 13.45
C ALA A 821 20.68 12.47 14.31
N VAL A 822 21.43 13.58 14.35
CA VAL A 822 21.07 14.80 15.09
C VAL A 822 19.79 15.48 14.58
N ARG A 823 19.54 15.42 13.26
CA ARG A 823 18.28 15.91 12.64
C ARG A 823 17.10 14.97 12.92
N THR A 824 17.33 13.66 12.93
CA THR A 824 16.28 12.65 13.11
C THR A 824 15.79 12.58 14.55
N THR A 825 16.66 12.62 15.56
CA THR A 825 16.24 12.46 16.97
C THR A 825 15.31 13.59 17.43
N ALA A 826 14.27 13.24 18.18
CA ALA A 826 13.26 14.13 18.71
C ALA A 826 13.47 14.45 20.18
N LEU A 827 13.76 13.42 20.98
CA LEU A 827 13.79 13.51 22.44
C LEU A 827 15.16 13.23 23.09
N ASP A 828 16.23 13.07 22.31
CA ASP A 828 17.60 12.76 22.74
C ASP A 828 17.84 12.81 24.25
N THR A 829 17.91 11.63 24.87
CA THR A 829 18.23 11.41 26.29
C THR A 829 19.73 11.59 26.57
N GLY A 830 20.41 12.39 25.74
CA GLY A 830 21.79 12.81 25.91
C GLY A 830 22.82 11.89 25.25
N VAL A 831 22.41 11.05 24.30
CA VAL A 831 23.27 10.08 23.60
C VAL A 831 23.65 10.58 22.21
N VAL A 832 22.67 11.00 21.41
CA VAL A 832 22.86 11.30 19.99
C VAL A 832 23.59 12.61 19.79
N LEU A 833 23.14 13.72 20.39
CA LEU A 833 23.74 15.03 20.13
C LEU A 833 25.15 15.13 20.72
N THR A 834 25.36 14.57 21.92
CA THR A 834 26.63 14.68 22.65
C THR A 834 27.73 13.86 21.97
N ALA A 835 27.45 12.61 21.57
CA ALA A 835 28.40 11.75 20.88
C ALA A 835 28.64 12.19 19.42
N ALA A 836 27.61 12.67 18.70
CA ALA A 836 27.78 13.19 17.35
C ALA A 836 28.66 14.45 17.32
N ALA A 837 28.40 15.42 18.19
CA ALA A 837 29.22 16.62 18.29
C ALA A 837 30.66 16.30 18.74
N ALA A 838 30.84 15.37 19.68
CA ALA A 838 32.15 14.88 20.10
C ALA A 838 32.95 14.27 18.94
N ALA A 839 32.33 13.41 18.12
CA ALA A 839 32.99 12.77 16.98
C ALA A 839 33.31 13.76 15.86
N VAL A 840 32.41 14.70 15.55
CA VAL A 840 32.69 15.77 14.57
C VAL A 840 33.83 16.67 15.06
N ALA A 841 33.86 17.04 16.34
CA ALA A 841 34.98 17.77 16.94
C ALA A 841 36.32 17.03 16.77
N ARG A 842 36.36 15.73 17.08
CA ARG A 842 37.54 14.87 16.87
C ARG A 842 38.01 14.85 15.41
N ILE A 843 37.09 14.80 14.43
CA ILE A 843 37.41 14.89 13.00
C ILE A 843 38.10 16.23 12.66
N HIS A 844 37.63 17.35 13.23
CA HIS A 844 38.25 18.67 13.02
C HIS A 844 39.61 18.81 13.73
N LEU A 845 39.74 18.30 14.97
CA LEU A 845 41.01 18.31 15.72
C LEU A 845 42.09 17.47 15.04
N ALA A 846 41.77 16.25 14.60
CA ALA A 846 42.69 15.36 13.87
C ALA A 846 43.14 15.91 12.50
N ALA A 847 42.41 16.90 11.98
CA ALA A 847 42.70 17.64 10.76
C ALA A 847 43.31 19.04 11.01
N GLY A 848 43.68 19.38 12.25
CA GLY A 848 44.33 20.65 12.59
C GLY A 848 43.42 21.88 12.51
N ARG A 849 42.10 21.72 12.72
CA ARG A 849 41.09 22.78 12.57
C ARG A 849 40.34 23.06 13.89
N PRO A 850 41.02 23.54 14.95
CA PRO A 850 40.44 23.64 16.29
C PRO A 850 39.21 24.57 16.35
N SER A 851 39.20 25.70 15.65
CA SER A 851 38.05 26.62 15.62
C SER A 851 36.79 25.97 15.04
N GLN A 852 36.94 25.05 14.07
CA GLN A 852 35.80 24.26 13.55
C GLN A 852 35.35 23.17 14.54
N ALA A 853 36.28 22.62 15.34
CA ALA A 853 35.93 21.71 16.43
C ALA A 853 35.13 22.44 17.53
N VAL A 854 35.50 23.67 17.88
CA VAL A 854 34.72 24.52 18.81
C VAL A 854 33.31 24.79 18.27
N GLN A 855 33.19 25.19 16.98
CA GLN A 855 31.89 25.39 16.33
C GLN A 855 31.00 24.14 16.36
N ALA A 856 31.58 22.94 16.22
CA ALA A 856 30.85 21.68 16.27
C ALA A 856 30.24 21.35 17.65
N VAL A 857 30.89 21.77 18.76
CA VAL A 857 30.43 21.47 20.13
C VAL A 857 29.58 22.60 20.74
N GLU A 858 29.77 23.85 20.35
CA GLU A 858 29.18 25.02 21.00
C GLU A 858 27.64 25.02 20.99
N GLY A 859 27.00 24.47 19.94
CA GLY A 859 25.55 24.29 19.89
C GLY A 859 25.03 23.35 20.99
N VAL A 860 25.69 22.21 21.18
CA VAL A 860 25.28 21.19 22.16
C VAL A 860 25.68 21.60 23.59
N LEU A 861 26.84 22.24 23.77
CA LEU A 861 27.24 22.80 25.07
C LEU A 861 26.24 23.86 25.58
N ARG A 862 25.70 24.71 24.69
CA ARG A 862 24.62 25.65 25.06
C ARG A 862 23.35 24.92 25.51
N GLN A 863 23.01 23.78 24.89
CA GLN A 863 21.87 22.97 25.33
C GLN A 863 22.12 22.30 26.68
N VAL A 864 23.30 21.70 26.91
CA VAL A 864 23.69 21.11 28.21
C VAL A 864 23.63 22.16 29.32
N ARG A 865 24.13 23.38 29.09
CA ARG A 865 24.04 24.50 30.04
C ARG A 865 22.60 24.93 30.31
N ARG A 866 21.77 25.04 29.26
CA ARG A 866 20.35 25.42 29.35
C ARG A 866 19.53 24.39 30.14
N THR A 867 19.79 23.09 29.95
CA THR A 867 19.05 22.02 30.63
C THR A 867 19.63 21.68 32.01
N GLY A 868 20.92 21.94 32.23
CA GLY A 868 21.66 21.48 33.40
C GLY A 868 22.02 19.98 33.34
N ALA A 869 21.87 19.32 32.19
CA ALA A 869 22.01 17.87 32.05
C ALA A 869 23.48 17.40 31.89
N TRP A 870 24.33 17.79 32.85
CA TRP A 870 25.78 17.54 32.81
C TRP A 870 26.17 16.06 32.82
N VAL A 871 25.33 15.19 33.38
CA VAL A 871 25.54 13.72 33.38
C VAL A 871 25.60 13.12 31.97
N TRP A 872 25.01 13.79 30.97
CA TRP A 872 25.05 13.36 29.57
C TRP A 872 26.22 13.95 28.78
N ALA A 873 26.91 14.95 29.33
CA ALA A 873 28.01 15.62 28.65
C ALA A 873 29.31 14.78 28.59
N THR A 874 29.27 13.57 29.14
CA THR A 874 30.36 12.56 29.22
C THR A 874 31.22 12.44 27.97
N ALA A 875 30.62 12.25 26.78
CA ALA A 875 31.38 12.14 25.53
C ALA A 875 31.82 13.51 24.97
N LEU A 876 31.06 14.57 25.29
CA LEU A 876 31.17 15.90 24.69
C LEU A 876 32.29 16.76 25.31
N VAL A 877 32.43 16.76 26.64
CA VAL A 877 33.32 17.71 27.33
C VAL A 877 34.80 17.44 27.05
N PRO A 878 35.33 16.20 27.04
CA PRO A 878 36.74 15.97 26.75
C PRO A 878 37.25 16.53 25.41
N PRO A 879 36.63 16.26 24.24
CA PRO A 879 37.05 16.88 22.98
C PRO A 879 36.70 18.38 22.91
N SER A 880 35.73 18.87 23.70
CA SER A 880 35.47 20.31 23.81
C SER A 880 36.61 21.04 24.51
N VAL A 881 37.11 20.50 25.62
CA VAL A 881 38.27 21.02 26.36
C VAL A 881 39.51 21.01 25.47
N GLU A 882 39.77 19.91 24.77
CA GLU A 882 40.86 19.83 23.79
C GLU A 882 40.71 20.88 22.67
N ALA A 883 39.50 21.08 22.15
CA ALA A 883 39.23 22.10 21.14
C ALA A 883 39.49 23.52 21.64
N PHE A 884 38.98 23.89 22.83
CA PHE A 884 39.23 25.20 23.42
C PHE A 884 40.72 25.45 23.70
N VAL A 885 41.46 24.44 24.20
CA VAL A 885 42.90 24.56 24.43
C VAL A 885 43.65 24.76 23.09
N ARG A 886 43.37 23.95 22.06
CA ARG A 886 44.01 24.07 20.74
C ARG A 886 43.58 25.33 19.96
N ASP A 887 42.43 25.92 20.26
CA ASP A 887 41.93 27.20 19.69
C ASP A 887 42.48 28.44 20.44
N GLY A 888 43.31 28.26 21.48
CA GLY A 888 43.90 29.35 22.24
C GLY A 888 42.96 29.98 23.28
N ARG A 889 41.97 29.22 23.77
CA ARG A 889 40.90 29.68 24.69
C ARG A 889 40.92 28.90 26.04
N PRO A 890 42.06 28.85 26.77
CA PRO A 890 42.20 28.02 27.97
C PRO A 890 41.26 28.42 29.12
N ASP A 891 40.89 29.70 29.24
CA ASP A 891 39.92 30.16 30.26
C ASP A 891 38.52 29.58 30.04
N GLU A 892 38.15 29.28 28.79
CA GLU A 892 36.86 28.65 28.46
C GLU A 892 36.88 27.16 28.76
N ALA A 893 38.02 26.51 28.51
CA ALA A 893 38.26 25.13 28.90
C ALA A 893 38.19 24.96 30.43
N HIS A 894 38.84 25.84 31.20
CA HIS A 894 38.77 25.86 32.66
C HIS A 894 37.34 26.08 33.18
N ARG A 895 36.61 27.06 32.63
CA ARG A 895 35.20 27.30 33.00
C ARG A 895 34.33 26.07 32.71
N LEU A 896 34.50 25.44 31.54
CA LEU A 896 33.74 24.24 31.18
C LEU A 896 34.02 23.05 32.13
N VAL A 897 35.26 22.88 32.61
CA VAL A 897 35.61 21.85 33.59
C VAL A 897 35.02 22.14 34.97
N ALA A 898 34.97 23.41 35.38
CA ALA A 898 34.31 23.82 36.62
C ALA A 898 32.78 23.62 36.55
N GLU A 899 32.16 23.97 35.42
CA GLU A 899 30.73 23.76 35.15
C GLU A 899 30.37 22.27 35.19
N LEU A 900 31.15 21.40 34.53
CA LEU A 900 30.97 19.94 34.60
C LEU A 900 31.10 19.42 36.04
N ALA A 901 32.13 19.85 36.77
CA ALA A 901 32.36 19.42 38.14
C ALA A 901 31.21 19.78 39.08
N ALA A 902 30.69 21.01 38.99
CA ALA A 902 29.53 21.45 39.76
C ALA A 902 28.25 20.70 39.35
N GLY A 903 28.05 20.46 38.05
CA GLY A 903 26.88 19.79 37.51
C GLY A 903 26.73 18.32 37.90
N ILE A 904 27.81 17.63 38.28
CA ILE A 904 27.82 16.19 38.61
C ILE A 904 28.18 15.87 40.08
N ALA A 905 28.38 16.88 40.93
CA ALA A 905 28.85 16.70 42.31
C ALA A 905 27.97 15.70 43.09
N ASP A 906 26.66 15.97 43.14
CA ASP A 906 25.65 15.16 43.84
C ASP A 906 24.95 14.15 42.92
N ARG A 907 25.65 13.64 41.89
CA ARG A 907 25.09 12.72 40.89
C ARG A 907 25.83 11.39 40.87
N ASP A 908 25.09 10.28 40.78
CA ASP A 908 25.64 8.96 40.50
C ASP A 908 25.90 8.80 39.00
N ALA A 909 26.99 9.41 38.54
CA ALA A 909 27.43 9.36 37.14
C ALA A 909 28.92 9.02 37.03
N PRO A 910 29.33 7.75 37.29
CA PRO A 910 30.72 7.31 37.20
C PRO A 910 31.44 7.69 35.90
N ALA A 911 30.78 7.58 34.74
CA ALA A 911 31.35 7.94 33.44
C ALA A 911 31.57 9.46 33.30
N ALA A 912 30.65 10.29 33.79
CA ALA A 912 30.84 11.75 33.80
C ALA A 912 31.99 12.16 34.74
N ARG A 913 32.21 11.41 35.85
CA ARG A 913 33.37 11.59 36.73
C ARG A 913 34.69 11.18 36.05
N ALA A 914 34.71 10.10 35.27
CA ALA A 914 35.87 9.71 34.45
C ALA A 914 36.17 10.74 33.34
N ALA A 915 35.13 11.30 32.71
CA ALA A 915 35.26 12.43 31.78
C ALA A 915 35.81 13.68 32.47
N LEU A 916 35.37 14.00 33.70
CA LEU A 916 35.94 15.11 34.48
C LEU A 916 37.43 14.93 34.79
N LEU A 917 37.85 13.72 35.18
CA LEU A 917 39.28 13.40 35.37
C LEU A 917 40.07 13.56 34.07
N THR A 918 39.52 13.08 32.95
CA THR A 918 40.09 13.25 31.60
C THR A 918 40.31 14.74 31.29
N CYS A 919 39.30 15.57 31.53
CA CYS A 919 39.39 17.00 31.24
C CYS A 919 40.39 17.73 32.14
N ARG A 920 40.49 17.34 33.42
CA ARG A 920 41.52 17.85 34.34
C ARG A 920 42.92 17.48 33.87
N ALA A 921 43.13 16.25 33.38
CA ALA A 921 44.40 15.83 32.80
C ALA A 921 44.76 16.66 31.55
N LEU A 922 43.82 16.88 30.63
CA LEU A 922 44.02 17.70 29.43
C LEU A 922 44.40 19.16 29.75
N LEU A 923 43.87 19.74 30.84
CA LEU A 923 44.19 21.11 31.26
C LEU A 923 45.62 21.26 31.84
N THR A 924 46.27 20.19 32.29
CA THR A 924 47.63 20.28 32.86
C THR A 924 48.67 20.81 31.89
N ALA A 925 48.45 20.66 30.58
CA ALA A 925 49.28 21.26 29.54
C ALA A 925 49.17 22.80 29.44
N THR A 926 48.22 23.41 30.16
CA THR A 926 47.97 24.87 30.21
C THR A 926 48.19 25.49 31.58
N ASP A 927 48.41 24.68 32.63
CA ASP A 927 48.66 25.15 33.99
C ASP A 927 50.12 25.61 34.17
N ASP A 928 50.34 26.59 35.06
CA ASP A 928 51.68 27.01 35.47
C ASP A 928 52.41 25.84 36.18
N PRO A 929 53.60 25.42 35.72
CA PRO A 929 54.42 24.40 36.38
C PRO A 929 54.72 24.67 37.87
N GLN A 930 54.66 25.93 38.32
CA GLN A 930 54.91 26.31 39.71
C GLN A 930 53.66 26.23 40.62
N SER A 931 52.48 25.91 40.07
CA SER A 931 51.19 25.99 40.78
C SER A 931 50.96 24.94 41.89
N GLY A 932 51.89 24.01 42.11
CA GLY A 932 51.81 23.01 43.20
C GLY A 932 50.68 21.98 43.07
N ARG A 933 50.05 21.88 41.90
CA ARG A 933 48.96 20.93 41.60
C ARG A 933 49.47 19.50 41.45
N THR A 934 48.54 18.54 41.49
CA THR A 934 48.81 17.11 41.28
C THR A 934 49.60 16.86 39.99
N ALA A 935 50.60 15.99 40.05
CA ALA A 935 51.44 15.66 38.89
C ALA A 935 50.60 15.22 37.66
N PRO A 936 50.88 15.73 36.44
CA PRO A 936 50.08 15.43 35.25
C PRO A 936 49.85 13.94 35.01
N ASP A 937 50.89 13.13 35.10
CA ASP A 937 50.83 11.68 34.89
C ASP A 937 49.86 10.96 35.86
N ALA A 938 49.74 11.44 37.10
CA ALA A 938 48.82 10.86 38.07
C ALA A 938 47.35 11.12 37.71
N LEU A 939 47.06 12.26 37.06
CA LEU A 939 45.72 12.57 36.56
C LEU A 939 45.37 11.75 35.32
N TYR A 940 46.30 11.58 34.38
CA TYR A 940 46.12 10.70 33.22
C TYR A 940 45.90 9.24 33.64
N ALA A 941 46.74 8.70 34.52
CA ALA A 941 46.58 7.35 35.05
C ALA A 941 45.22 7.17 35.77
N SER A 942 44.85 8.10 36.65
CA SER A 942 43.56 8.05 37.36
C SER A 942 42.35 8.08 36.43
N ALA A 943 42.44 8.83 35.32
CA ALA A 943 41.38 8.91 34.30
C ALA A 943 41.31 7.61 33.46
N ALA A 944 42.45 7.06 33.04
CA ALA A 944 42.51 5.79 32.30
C ALA A 944 41.96 4.62 33.15
N ASP A 945 42.40 4.52 34.40
CA ASP A 945 41.90 3.54 35.39
C ASP A 945 40.39 3.66 35.61
N ALA A 946 39.86 4.88 35.62
CA ALA A 946 38.42 5.11 35.74
C ALA A 946 37.67 4.54 34.54
N TRP A 947 38.11 4.80 33.30
CA TRP A 947 37.47 4.25 32.10
C TRP A 947 37.60 2.72 32.00
N THR A 948 38.75 2.15 32.38
CA THR A 948 38.97 0.70 32.40
C THR A 948 37.99 0.00 33.34
N ARG A 949 37.77 0.53 34.56
CA ARG A 949 36.76 0.00 35.50
C ARG A 949 35.31 0.11 35.00
N LEU A 950 35.05 1.00 34.04
CA LEU A 950 33.73 1.18 33.42
C LEU A 950 33.56 0.33 32.14
N GLU A 951 34.54 -0.51 31.80
CA GLU A 951 34.58 -1.31 30.57
C GLU A 951 34.49 -0.47 29.29
N ARG A 952 35.09 0.72 29.31
CA ARG A 952 35.12 1.65 28.16
C ARG A 952 36.53 1.77 27.56
N PRO A 953 36.96 0.78 26.75
CA PRO A 953 38.34 0.72 26.26
C PRO A 953 38.69 1.87 25.30
N TYR A 954 37.73 2.39 24.54
CA TYR A 954 37.98 3.50 23.61
C TYR A 954 38.30 4.80 24.36
N GLU A 955 37.52 5.15 25.40
CA GLU A 955 37.80 6.31 26.25
C GLU A 955 39.10 6.13 27.07
N ALA A 956 39.39 4.93 27.57
CA ALA A 956 40.65 4.63 28.26
C ALA A 956 41.87 4.90 27.33
N ALA A 957 41.86 4.33 26.13
CA ALA A 957 42.90 4.53 25.13
C ALA A 957 43.02 6.00 24.68
N TYR A 958 41.91 6.74 24.60
CA TYR A 958 41.91 8.18 24.29
C TYR A 958 42.62 9.03 25.37
N VAL A 959 42.43 8.70 26.65
CA VAL A 959 43.15 9.36 27.75
C VAL A 959 44.65 9.06 27.67
N GLN A 960 45.01 7.79 27.44
CA GLN A 960 46.40 7.35 27.34
C GLN A 960 47.08 7.93 26.09
N GLU A 961 46.35 8.12 24.98
CA GLU A 961 46.87 8.82 23.80
C GLU A 961 47.28 10.26 24.16
N ALA A 962 46.39 10.99 24.83
CA ALA A 962 46.67 12.36 25.26
C ALA A 962 47.87 12.42 26.23
N GLN A 963 48.03 11.43 27.13
CA GLN A 963 49.22 11.31 27.97
C GLN A 963 50.49 11.11 27.14
N GLY A 964 50.48 10.16 26.20
CA GLY A 964 51.63 9.87 25.34
C GLY A 964 52.07 11.09 24.52
N LEU A 965 51.10 11.84 23.98
CA LEU A 965 51.35 13.09 23.26
C LEU A 965 51.89 14.21 24.18
N HIS A 966 51.35 14.36 25.39
CA HIS A 966 51.85 15.33 26.38
C HIS A 966 53.30 15.03 26.78
N LEU A 967 53.64 13.76 27.03
CA LEU A 967 55.00 13.33 27.33
C LEU A 967 55.96 13.59 26.15
N LEU A 968 55.54 13.31 24.91
CA LEU A 968 56.34 13.60 23.72
C LEU A 968 56.56 15.10 23.47
N ALA A 969 55.54 15.93 23.69
CA ALA A 969 55.64 17.38 23.60
C ALA A 969 56.58 17.94 24.69
N SER A 970 56.60 17.30 25.86
CA SER A 970 57.51 17.63 26.98
C SER A 970 58.92 17.02 26.85
N GLY A 971 59.21 16.33 25.74
CA GLY A 971 60.52 15.71 25.48
C GLY A 971 60.83 14.44 26.27
N VAL A 972 59.83 13.85 26.96
CA VAL A 972 60.00 12.66 27.79
C VAL A 972 59.94 11.38 26.93
N PRO A 973 61.02 10.57 26.84
CA PRO A 973 61.06 9.41 25.94
C PRO A 973 59.99 8.34 26.20
N ALA A 974 59.50 8.24 27.44
CA ALA A 974 58.46 7.31 27.85
C ALA A 974 57.14 7.48 27.07
N GLY A 975 56.85 8.68 26.54
CA GLY A 975 55.66 8.91 25.71
C GLY A 975 55.57 8.01 24.47
N ARG A 976 56.71 7.52 23.95
CA ARG A 976 56.72 6.54 22.86
C ARG A 976 56.18 5.17 23.29
N ALA A 977 56.51 4.72 24.50
CA ALA A 977 56.03 3.44 25.03
C ALA A 977 54.51 3.51 25.25
N VAL A 978 54.02 4.58 25.87
CA VAL A 978 52.58 4.84 26.07
C VAL A 978 51.83 4.82 24.73
N LEU A 979 52.32 5.50 23.68
CA LEU A 979 51.65 5.46 22.38
C LEU A 979 51.69 4.08 21.69
N HIS A 980 52.69 3.23 21.97
CA HIS A 980 52.69 1.85 21.48
C HIS A 980 51.63 0.98 22.19
N GLU A 981 51.44 1.17 23.50
CA GLU A 981 50.38 0.51 24.27
C GLU A 981 48.98 0.97 23.81
N VAL A 982 48.80 2.27 23.58
CA VAL A 982 47.58 2.86 23.00
C VAL A 982 47.25 2.27 21.62
N ILE A 983 48.27 2.09 20.76
CA ILE A 983 48.07 1.47 19.45
C ILE A 983 47.55 0.04 19.59
N ALA A 984 48.07 -0.75 20.54
CA ALA A 984 47.57 -2.10 20.80
C ALA A 984 46.11 -2.07 21.32
N ALA A 985 45.80 -1.20 22.27
CA ALA A 985 44.44 -1.04 22.80
C ALA A 985 43.42 -0.63 21.72
N TYR A 986 43.82 0.23 20.77
CA TYR A 986 42.97 0.57 19.61
C TYR A 986 42.88 -0.57 18.58
N GLN A 987 43.91 -1.40 18.42
CA GLN A 987 43.85 -2.57 17.54
C GLN A 987 42.88 -3.64 18.07
N ASP A 988 42.83 -3.86 19.38
CA ASP A 988 41.95 -4.87 20.01
C ASP A 988 40.45 -4.61 19.76
N ILE A 989 40.06 -3.34 19.55
CA ILE A 989 38.68 -2.92 19.23
C ILE A 989 38.43 -2.57 17.75
N ASP A 990 39.41 -2.78 16.85
CA ASP A 990 39.35 -2.39 15.41
C ASP A 990 39.22 -0.87 15.17
N ALA A 991 39.79 -0.02 16.03
CA ALA A 991 39.84 1.44 15.88
C ALA A 991 40.96 1.90 14.90
N VAL A 992 40.90 1.40 13.66
CA VAL A 992 41.88 1.63 12.59
C VAL A 992 42.22 3.11 12.37
N TRP A 993 41.25 4.01 12.43
CA TRP A 993 41.46 5.46 12.24
C TRP A 993 42.33 6.06 13.34
N ASP A 994 42.08 5.68 14.60
CA ASP A 994 42.85 6.13 15.75
C ASP A 994 44.26 5.52 15.74
N VAL A 995 44.41 4.24 15.38
CA VAL A 995 45.73 3.60 15.15
C VAL A 995 46.58 4.39 14.15
N LEU A 996 46.01 4.75 12.99
CA LEU A 996 46.72 5.52 11.96
C LEU A 996 47.08 6.93 12.42
N ARG A 997 46.28 7.52 13.31
CA ARG A 997 46.53 8.82 13.95
C ARG A 997 47.71 8.74 14.90
N CYS A 998 47.71 7.82 15.88
CA CYS A 998 48.85 7.59 16.79
C CYS A 998 50.16 7.30 16.03
N GLN A 999 50.09 6.48 14.96
CA GLN A 999 51.24 6.18 14.10
C GLN A 999 51.76 7.39 13.31
N ARG A 1000 50.94 8.41 13.03
CA ARG A 1000 51.39 9.67 12.44
C ARG A 1000 52.15 10.49 13.46
N GLU A 1001 51.59 10.70 14.65
CA GLU A 1001 52.21 11.50 15.71
C GLU A 1001 53.59 10.91 16.13
N LEU A 1002 53.69 9.57 16.26
CA LEU A 1002 54.97 8.88 16.51
C LEU A 1002 56.05 9.14 15.45
N ARG A 1003 55.66 9.33 14.18
CA ARG A 1003 56.60 9.66 13.09
C ARG A 1003 57.03 11.12 13.14
N GLU A 1004 56.12 12.02 13.52
CA GLU A 1004 56.40 13.47 13.59
C GLU A 1004 57.32 13.80 14.78
N HIS A 1005 57.17 13.13 15.92
CA HIS A 1005 58.08 13.21 17.08
C HIS A 1005 59.34 12.29 16.97
N GLY A 1006 59.64 11.76 15.79
CA GLY A 1006 60.68 10.75 15.54
C GLY A 1006 61.92 11.22 14.76
N GLN A 1007 62.18 12.53 14.66
CA GLN A 1007 63.07 13.12 13.65
C GLN A 1007 64.51 12.54 13.56
N THR A 1008 64.76 11.70 12.54
CA THR A 1008 65.56 12.09 11.34
C THR A 1008 65.76 10.92 10.37
N THR A 1009 65.07 10.94 9.22
CA THR A 1009 65.61 10.40 7.96
C THR A 1009 65.20 11.30 6.80
N VAL A 1010 66.13 11.46 5.86
CA VAL A 1010 66.16 12.44 4.77
C VAL A 1010 64.80 12.69 4.08
N ARG A 1011 64.37 13.96 4.05
CA ARG A 1011 63.23 14.41 3.24
C ARG A 1011 63.51 14.17 1.75
N ARG A 1012 62.89 13.15 1.16
CA ARG A 1012 62.48 13.15 -0.25
C ARG A 1012 60.97 12.88 -0.31
N PRO A 1013 60.17 13.75 -0.95
CA PRO A 1013 58.73 13.56 -1.00
C PRO A 1013 58.39 12.40 -1.95
N GLY A 1014 57.77 11.36 -1.40
CA GLY A 1014 57.23 10.23 -2.17
C GLY A 1014 56.15 9.56 -1.34
N ALA A 1015 54.93 9.51 -1.87
CA ALA A 1015 53.82 8.78 -1.25
C ALA A 1015 54.20 7.30 -1.04
N LEU A 1016 53.63 6.67 0.00
CA LEU A 1016 53.81 5.27 0.37
C LEU A 1016 53.77 4.35 -0.87
N GLY A 1017 54.95 4.03 -1.40
CA GLY A 1017 55.10 3.11 -2.51
C GLY A 1017 54.99 1.68 -2.00
N TYR A 1018 54.52 0.77 -2.86
CA TYR A 1018 54.40 -0.67 -2.59
C TYR A 1018 55.76 -1.41 -2.42
N GLY A 1019 56.82 -0.70 -1.99
CA GLY A 1019 58.19 -1.20 -1.93
C GLY A 1019 58.63 -1.79 -3.27
N ASP A 1020 59.32 -2.92 -3.19
CA ASP A 1020 59.70 -3.74 -4.34
C ASP A 1020 58.57 -4.63 -4.86
N HIS A 1021 57.43 -4.71 -4.17
CA HIS A 1021 56.26 -5.42 -4.65
C HIS A 1021 55.51 -4.62 -5.73
N LEU A 1022 54.93 -5.32 -6.71
CA LEU A 1022 54.04 -4.70 -7.69
C LEU A 1022 52.80 -4.12 -6.99
N SER A 1023 52.51 -2.84 -7.24
CA SER A 1023 51.22 -2.25 -6.93
C SER A 1023 50.10 -2.96 -7.70
N PRO A 1024 48.82 -2.89 -7.28
CA PRO A 1024 47.71 -3.51 -8.01
C PRO A 1024 47.67 -3.13 -9.50
N ARG A 1025 47.95 -1.86 -9.82
CA ARG A 1025 47.97 -1.36 -11.21
C ARG A 1025 49.19 -1.85 -12.00
N GLU A 1026 50.37 -1.90 -11.39
CA GLU A 1026 51.57 -2.52 -11.99
C GLU A 1026 51.35 -4.03 -12.22
N ARG A 1027 50.66 -4.73 -11.31
CA ARG A 1027 50.33 -6.15 -11.43
C ARG A 1027 49.33 -6.43 -12.57
N SER A 1028 48.27 -5.62 -12.72
CA SER A 1028 47.35 -5.73 -13.86
C SER A 1028 48.07 -5.51 -15.21
N VAL A 1029 48.92 -4.48 -15.29
CA VAL A 1029 49.73 -4.22 -16.48
C VAL A 1029 50.71 -5.36 -16.75
N ALA A 1030 51.38 -5.88 -15.72
CA ALA A 1030 52.32 -7.00 -15.83
C ALA A 1030 51.63 -8.29 -16.34
N ARG A 1031 50.41 -8.60 -15.87
CA ARG A 1031 49.68 -9.81 -16.30
C ARG A 1031 49.27 -9.75 -17.78
N LEU A 1032 48.83 -8.59 -18.25
CA LEU A 1032 48.54 -8.39 -19.68
C LEU A 1032 49.82 -8.35 -20.53
N ALA A 1033 50.93 -7.86 -19.96
CA ALA A 1033 52.24 -7.91 -20.62
C ALA A 1033 52.76 -9.36 -20.78
N SER A 1034 52.58 -10.22 -19.78
CA SER A 1034 52.93 -11.65 -19.89
C SER A 1034 52.07 -12.42 -20.91
N LEU A 1035 50.87 -11.92 -21.25
CA LEU A 1035 49.99 -12.49 -22.27
C LEU A 1035 50.29 -12.02 -23.71
N GLY A 1036 51.36 -11.27 -23.93
CA GLY A 1036 51.80 -10.87 -25.28
C GLY A 1036 51.18 -9.58 -25.86
N LEU A 1037 50.15 -9.00 -25.24
CA LEU A 1037 49.49 -7.75 -25.69
C LEU A 1037 50.44 -6.54 -25.69
N SER A 1038 50.59 -5.83 -26.81
CA SER A 1038 51.42 -4.62 -26.89
C SER A 1038 51.00 -3.53 -25.90
N ASN A 1039 51.90 -2.59 -25.59
CA ASN A 1039 51.58 -1.48 -24.66
C ASN A 1039 50.36 -0.65 -25.12
N ARG A 1040 50.07 -0.61 -26.43
CA ARG A 1040 48.89 0.06 -27.01
C ARG A 1040 47.59 -0.71 -26.80
N GLU A 1041 47.65 -2.03 -26.77
CA GLU A 1041 46.50 -2.89 -26.46
C GLU A 1041 46.21 -2.87 -24.96
N ILE A 1042 47.24 -3.02 -24.11
CA ILE A 1042 47.11 -2.88 -22.64
C ILE A 1042 46.54 -1.50 -22.26
N ALA A 1043 46.96 -0.44 -22.96
CA ALA A 1043 46.46 0.93 -22.75
C ALA A 1043 44.96 1.06 -23.07
N ARG A 1044 44.47 0.39 -24.11
CA ARG A 1044 43.03 0.31 -24.42
C ARG A 1044 42.28 -0.51 -23.36
N GLU A 1045 42.77 -1.72 -23.08
CA GLU A 1045 42.15 -2.69 -22.18
C GLU A 1045 41.96 -2.14 -20.76
N LEU A 1046 42.96 -1.43 -20.23
CA LEU A 1046 42.92 -0.86 -18.89
C LEU A 1046 42.42 0.60 -18.84
N VAL A 1047 42.08 1.19 -19.98
CA VAL A 1047 41.74 2.63 -20.13
C VAL A 1047 42.83 3.53 -19.51
N LEU A 1048 44.04 3.43 -20.05
CA LEU A 1048 45.24 4.18 -19.65
C LEU A 1048 45.92 4.83 -20.85
N SER A 1049 46.80 5.81 -20.63
CA SER A 1049 47.67 6.30 -21.70
C SER A 1049 48.78 5.31 -22.03
N HIS A 1050 49.24 5.29 -23.28
CA HIS A 1050 50.36 4.44 -23.73
C HIS A 1050 51.61 4.63 -22.85
N ARG A 1051 51.94 5.89 -22.55
CA ARG A 1051 53.09 6.28 -21.71
C ARG A 1051 52.94 5.84 -20.25
N THR A 1052 51.71 5.78 -19.74
CA THR A 1052 51.41 5.25 -18.41
C THR A 1052 51.66 3.75 -18.35
N VAL A 1053 51.27 3.01 -19.40
CA VAL A 1053 51.54 1.57 -19.50
C VAL A 1053 53.04 1.29 -19.64
N GLU A 1054 53.76 2.00 -20.52
CA GLU A 1054 55.22 1.90 -20.64
C GLU A 1054 55.92 2.07 -19.29
N HIS A 1055 55.53 3.08 -18.52
CA HIS A 1055 56.07 3.36 -17.19
C HIS A 1055 55.76 2.26 -16.17
N HIS A 1056 54.55 1.68 -16.22
CA HIS A 1056 54.18 0.54 -15.36
C HIS A 1056 54.91 -0.76 -15.76
N VAL A 1057 55.10 -1.04 -17.05
CA VAL A 1057 55.89 -2.19 -17.52
C VAL A 1057 57.35 -2.04 -17.09
N ALA A 1058 57.97 -0.87 -17.31
CA ALA A 1058 59.35 -0.62 -16.89
C ALA A 1058 59.55 -0.74 -15.37
N ARG A 1059 58.57 -0.27 -14.57
CA ARG A 1059 58.57 -0.48 -13.12
C ARG A 1059 58.36 -1.94 -12.73
N ALA A 1060 57.50 -2.68 -13.44
CA ALA A 1060 57.26 -4.09 -13.17
C ALA A 1060 58.49 -4.95 -13.46
N LEU A 1061 59.15 -4.76 -14.61
CA LEU A 1061 60.42 -5.41 -14.95
C LEU A 1061 61.47 -5.22 -13.84
N ARG A 1062 61.71 -3.96 -13.46
CA ARG A 1062 62.68 -3.59 -12.42
C ARG A 1062 62.34 -4.19 -11.05
N LYS A 1063 61.06 -4.22 -10.66
CA LYS A 1063 60.59 -4.78 -9.38
C LYS A 1063 60.64 -6.30 -9.32
N LEU A 1064 60.41 -6.97 -10.45
CA LEU A 1064 60.53 -8.43 -10.57
C LEU A 1064 61.97 -8.89 -10.84
N GLY A 1065 62.91 -7.96 -11.09
CA GLY A 1065 64.31 -8.29 -11.38
C GLY A 1065 64.58 -8.88 -12.76
N VAL A 1066 63.61 -8.76 -13.69
CA VAL A 1066 63.67 -9.37 -15.03
C VAL A 1066 64.08 -8.36 -16.11
N SER A 1067 64.73 -8.87 -17.15
CA SER A 1067 65.30 -8.07 -18.25
C SER A 1067 64.34 -7.92 -19.43
N SER A 1068 63.49 -8.93 -19.66
CA SER A 1068 62.53 -8.97 -20.75
C SER A 1068 61.09 -9.06 -20.24
N ARG A 1069 60.18 -8.46 -21.00
CA ARG A 1069 58.73 -8.57 -20.79
C ARG A 1069 58.23 -10.01 -20.87
N THR A 1070 58.90 -10.87 -21.63
CA THR A 1070 58.56 -12.31 -21.75
C THR A 1070 58.86 -13.09 -20.46
N GLU A 1071 59.77 -12.60 -19.61
CA GLU A 1071 60.14 -13.24 -18.35
C GLU A 1071 59.13 -12.94 -17.22
N ILE A 1072 58.34 -11.86 -17.35
CA ILE A 1072 57.34 -11.43 -16.35
C ILE A 1072 56.39 -12.58 -15.96
N GLY A 1073 55.94 -13.38 -16.93
CA GLY A 1073 54.98 -14.47 -16.70
C GLY A 1073 55.49 -15.53 -15.73
N ALA A 1074 56.81 -15.79 -15.71
CA ALA A 1074 57.42 -16.76 -14.82
C ALA A 1074 57.52 -16.29 -13.36
N HIS A 1075 57.21 -15.02 -13.07
CA HIS A 1075 57.34 -14.43 -11.72
C HIS A 1075 56.02 -13.89 -11.15
N LEU A 1076 54.92 -13.96 -11.90
CA LEU A 1076 53.59 -13.59 -11.42
C LEU A 1076 52.83 -14.77 -10.75
N GLY A 1077 53.28 -16.01 -10.99
CA GLY A 1077 52.48 -17.21 -10.71
C GLY A 1077 51.32 -17.39 -11.71
N PRO A 1078 50.60 -18.52 -11.65
CA PRO A 1078 49.39 -18.74 -12.46
C PRO A 1078 48.27 -17.74 -12.13
#